data_AF-A0ABD5IWX6-F1
#
_entry.id   AF-A0ABD5IWX6-F1
#
_cell.length_a   1.000
_cell.length_b   1.000
_cell.length_c   1.000
_cell.angle_alpha   90.00
_cell.angle_beta   90.00
_cell.angle_gamma   90.00
#
_symmetry.space_group_name_H-M   'P 1'
#
loop_
_entity.id
_entity.type
_entity.pdbx_description
1 polymer ?
#
loop_
_entity_poly.entity_id
_entity_poly.type
_entity_poly.pdbx_seq_one_letter_code
_entity_poly.pdbx_strand_id
1 'polypeptide(L)'
;MHYEDENGNLHNIDTDLYDESDLDQIDFPVAKEGIEEFRIMRTACRNMKKKNILDRDMMDYQGLKVPFDFRIPRNFKRGYTVGKGADKLRFIPVGASTAKGYIEQDRKNCVHYQDAWNDVDVRLELLPTGVKETLILKSDRAPASFSFEVDGPLEDDLTAGNLKLQPAWLVDANGEHRDVLQTVRREGDKTYVDLIADVTGLTYPIEIDPTVQTTESFYDTYVTSVYPNYNYDTREHISVGFYIGEQYNAYLQWTMPTSILGTVITNANLKIYKIADIGDPSWYRFRPYVITSDWSENGSVTFNSPPATLDVRSPDLDGDFTAPSTWGSIPVKECIQHYANGGAFYGIALRWTSAIGDGGYSLFASSEHPNYYGPYLEITYNVPPTAPTVTSPNGGETWNSLHTITWSGAIDPDGTPDVTTGTAVSSYASPMTVNGPIGQQFIATKTGKLGAVDVLLYSQSGTTSATLNVELWALDGNGLPSSKLHEQSFNVTVPNANTWYNFIFSNPPNITNGVKYGLIVRGAPSSLKFVVDTTGTYSQCKRLDWNGSSWFANANNFDMKMYFSPSNTLQYQIQLSTNNGQSWKDIVALTSPGATSYTYDFINEPETSLAKIRIRAYDGTSYGPWDESNGVFTIQHNQAPTVPTNLSPSGGVAKDRGSVIRLSWQHNDANNDPQAKFDLQWRLQGAQTWNTVTQVTTNQYWDAPANTFPKGTIEWQVRTYDQAGLSSPYSDTQVFFAGDKPTSPTITDPVNGATVPVANPVVQWSSVGQTAYHVKLLESNDNLLWELQANSTNKAQTIQYNLANSTAYKIQVAIKNDDGIWSDFVTVNIHVSYTPPAVSVVTTAKGEATITISIDNPTPQGTQPNVSYNEVYRRKQGESTWTRIAKNIPADASFVDYTPASGQVYQYLVRAWGDNGTYSDSPVVSESISFIGVWLHEAANPLETLHQFKLVSDRSGNWQPTATMMQFAGRRLPVAEYDDTEQHSVSVKFSLLKDSGDLEALEKLIRSKNTLCYRDARGRKMFCHVFQLPVDDEVYGNTVSLTFEEVSYTEEV
;
A
#
# COMPACT_ATOMS: atom_id res chain seq x y z
N MET A 1 -29.46 23.32 16.22
CA MET A 1 -30.20 23.79 15.03
C MET A 1 -30.18 22.71 13.96
N HIS A 2 -31.31 22.53 13.26
CA HIS A 2 -31.50 21.55 12.18
C HIS A 2 -32.15 22.27 11.00
N TYR A 3 -32.05 21.70 9.80
CA TYR A 3 -32.93 22.11 8.69
C TYR A 3 -34.02 21.06 8.49
N GLU A 4 -35.21 21.51 8.10
CA GLU A 4 -36.34 20.66 7.74
C GLU A 4 -36.28 20.36 6.24
N ASP A 5 -36.42 19.09 5.83
CA ASP A 5 -36.57 18.75 4.41
C ASP A 5 -38.03 18.92 3.93
N GLU A 6 -38.26 18.74 2.63
CA GLU A 6 -39.61 18.86 2.04
C GLU A 6 -40.67 17.89 2.59
N ASN A 7 -40.23 16.83 3.29
CA ASN A 7 -41.10 15.82 3.90
C ASN A 7 -41.28 16.05 5.41
N GLY A 8 -40.73 17.14 5.96
CA GLY A 8 -40.81 17.48 7.38
C GLY A 8 -39.78 16.77 8.26
N ASN A 9 -38.76 16.10 7.69
CA ASN A 9 -37.72 15.45 8.50
C ASN A 9 -36.63 16.46 8.88
N LEU A 10 -36.12 16.35 10.10
CA LEU A 10 -35.03 17.19 10.61
C LEU A 10 -33.67 16.57 10.31
N HIS A 11 -32.77 17.35 9.75
CA HIS A 11 -31.40 16.96 9.39
C HIS A 11 -30.37 17.89 10.02
N ASN A 12 -29.16 17.37 10.26
CA ASN A 12 -28.03 18.18 10.74
C ASN A 12 -27.69 19.27 9.73
N ILE A 13 -27.43 20.48 10.22
CA ILE A 13 -26.95 21.57 9.39
C ILE A 13 -25.54 21.27 8.90
N ASP A 14 -25.31 21.56 7.63
CA ASP A 14 -24.02 21.49 6.96
C ASP A 14 -23.91 22.75 6.09
N THR A 15 -22.85 23.52 6.34
CA THR A 15 -22.63 24.83 5.73
C THR A 15 -21.82 24.76 4.43
N ASP A 16 -21.52 23.56 3.93
CA ASP A 16 -20.84 23.41 2.64
C ASP A 16 -21.68 24.04 1.51
N LEU A 17 -21.01 24.76 0.61
CA LEU A 17 -21.62 25.34 -0.58
C LEU A 17 -21.52 24.37 -1.76
N TYR A 18 -22.62 24.23 -2.48
CA TYR A 18 -22.74 23.34 -3.62
C TYR A 18 -22.86 24.14 -4.91
N ASP A 19 -22.14 23.72 -5.95
CA ASP A 19 -22.18 24.39 -7.26
C ASP A 19 -23.46 24.02 -8.02
N GLU A 20 -24.23 25.02 -8.45
CA GLU A 20 -25.47 24.82 -9.21
C GLU A 20 -25.26 24.00 -10.49
N SER A 21 -24.06 24.11 -11.08
CA SER A 21 -23.70 23.36 -12.28
C SER A 21 -23.53 21.86 -12.07
N ASP A 22 -23.55 21.38 -10.82
CA ASP A 22 -23.38 19.97 -10.46
C ASP A 22 -24.59 19.37 -9.69
N LEU A 23 -25.66 20.15 -9.49
CA LEU A 23 -26.86 19.72 -8.74
C LEU A 23 -27.61 18.53 -9.35
N ASP A 24 -27.42 18.24 -10.65
CA ASP A 24 -28.01 17.06 -11.28
C ASP A 24 -27.50 15.74 -10.69
N GLN A 25 -26.36 15.78 -10.01
CA GLN A 25 -25.69 14.65 -9.35
C GLN A 25 -26.06 14.48 -7.86
N ILE A 26 -26.78 15.45 -7.27
CA ILE A 26 -27.13 15.42 -5.84
C ILE A 26 -28.35 14.52 -5.60
N ASP A 27 -28.24 13.60 -4.65
CA ASP A 27 -29.28 12.62 -4.28
C ASP A 27 -29.66 12.60 -2.79
N PHE A 28 -29.13 13.53 -1.98
CA PHE A 28 -29.45 13.67 -0.57
C PHE A 28 -30.62 14.66 -0.30
N PRO A 29 -31.23 14.63 0.91
CA PRO A 29 -32.29 15.57 1.30
C PRO A 29 -31.81 17.03 1.35
N VAL A 30 -32.59 17.96 0.79
CA VAL A 30 -32.29 19.41 0.74
C VAL A 30 -33.29 20.17 1.60
N ALA A 31 -32.85 21.29 2.17
CA ALA A 31 -33.67 22.14 3.02
C ALA A 31 -34.91 22.68 2.30
N LYS A 32 -36.04 22.67 3.00
CA LYS A 32 -37.35 23.14 2.55
C LYS A 32 -37.30 24.58 2.06
N GLU A 33 -36.48 25.41 2.67
CA GLU A 33 -36.33 26.83 2.34
C GLU A 33 -35.67 27.05 0.97
N GLY A 34 -34.75 26.16 0.54
CA GLY A 34 -34.02 26.24 -0.74
C GLY A 34 -34.49 25.25 -1.83
N ILE A 35 -35.44 24.35 -1.51
CA ILE A 35 -35.79 23.19 -2.34
C ILE A 35 -36.38 23.57 -3.71
N GLU A 36 -37.17 24.64 -3.78
CA GLU A 36 -37.84 25.07 -5.01
C GLU A 36 -36.81 25.45 -6.07
N GLU A 37 -35.86 26.31 -5.70
CA GLU A 37 -34.80 26.75 -6.60
C GLU A 37 -33.87 25.59 -6.97
N PHE A 38 -33.53 24.73 -6.00
CA PHE A 38 -32.73 23.54 -6.26
C PHE A 38 -33.35 22.68 -7.38
N ARG A 39 -34.67 22.45 -7.38
CA ARG A 39 -35.36 21.68 -8.43
C ARG A 39 -35.32 22.37 -9.79
N ILE A 40 -35.50 23.69 -9.82
CA ILE A 40 -35.44 24.48 -11.05
C ILE A 40 -34.02 24.40 -11.63
N MET A 41 -32.99 24.70 -10.83
CA MET A 41 -31.60 24.70 -11.28
C MET A 41 -31.09 23.30 -11.62
N ARG A 42 -31.46 22.27 -10.85
CA ARG A 42 -31.17 20.87 -11.18
C ARG A 42 -31.70 20.48 -12.56
N THR A 43 -32.92 20.91 -12.89
CA THR A 43 -33.54 20.65 -14.19
C THR A 43 -32.89 21.47 -15.30
N ALA A 44 -32.63 22.76 -15.05
CA ALA A 44 -31.98 23.67 -15.99
C ALA A 44 -30.56 23.19 -16.35
N CYS A 45 -29.75 22.86 -15.34
CA CYS A 45 -28.41 22.30 -15.49
C CYS A 45 -28.42 21.02 -16.34
N ARG A 46 -29.29 20.06 -16.01
CA ARG A 46 -29.46 18.82 -16.80
C ARG A 46 -29.78 19.10 -18.27
N ASN A 47 -30.63 20.09 -18.55
CA ASN A 47 -31.00 20.48 -19.91
C ASN A 47 -29.87 21.21 -20.65
N MET A 48 -29.10 22.07 -19.96
CA MET A 48 -27.95 22.76 -20.53
C MET A 48 -26.79 21.81 -20.84
N LYS A 49 -26.52 20.83 -19.95
CA LYS A 49 -25.56 19.74 -20.19
C LYS A 49 -25.94 18.92 -21.42
N LYS A 50 -27.22 18.53 -21.57
CA LYS A 50 -27.73 17.82 -22.75
C LYS A 50 -27.55 18.58 -24.07
N LYS A 51 -27.66 19.91 -24.02
CA LYS A 51 -27.51 20.79 -25.20
C LYS A 51 -26.07 21.27 -25.41
N ASN A 52 -25.14 20.91 -24.52
CA ASN A 52 -23.74 21.37 -24.51
C ASN A 52 -23.60 22.91 -24.53
N ILE A 53 -24.44 23.60 -23.75
CA ILE A 53 -24.46 25.07 -23.64
C ILE A 53 -24.27 25.57 -22.20
N LEU A 54 -23.84 24.68 -21.29
CA LEU A 54 -23.68 25.02 -19.88
C LEU A 54 -22.47 25.95 -19.70
N ASP A 55 -22.73 27.19 -19.29
CA ASP A 55 -21.71 28.13 -18.85
C ASP A 55 -21.67 28.16 -17.32
N ARG A 56 -20.59 27.62 -16.74
CA ARG A 56 -20.42 27.58 -15.28
C ARG A 56 -20.26 28.97 -14.68
N ASP A 57 -19.75 29.95 -15.43
CA ASP A 57 -19.59 31.33 -14.93
C ASP A 57 -20.94 32.02 -14.68
N MET A 58 -22.02 31.50 -15.28
CA MET A 58 -23.39 32.00 -15.12
C MET A 58 -24.18 31.27 -14.02
N MET A 59 -23.56 30.33 -13.30
CA MET A 59 -24.18 29.53 -12.23
C MET A 59 -23.81 30.07 -10.84
N ASP A 60 -24.64 29.77 -9.84
CA ASP A 60 -24.44 30.21 -8.46
C ASP A 60 -23.94 29.04 -7.58
N TYR A 61 -23.50 29.37 -6.38
CA TYR A 61 -23.26 28.43 -5.29
C TYR A 61 -24.46 28.47 -4.34
N GLN A 62 -24.93 27.32 -3.88
CA GLN A 62 -26.14 27.21 -3.05
C GLN A 62 -25.85 26.48 -1.73
N GLY A 63 -26.39 27.00 -0.63
CA GLY A 63 -26.44 26.32 0.67
C GLY A 63 -27.64 25.38 0.73
N LEU A 64 -27.44 24.07 0.60
CA LEU A 64 -28.53 23.10 0.47
C LEU A 64 -29.03 22.52 1.80
N LYS A 65 -28.27 22.72 2.88
CA LYS A 65 -28.46 22.05 4.17
C LYS A 65 -28.50 23.04 5.35
N VAL A 66 -29.08 24.20 5.10
CA VAL A 66 -29.26 25.29 6.08
C VAL A 66 -30.75 25.67 6.15
N PRO A 67 -31.27 26.14 7.30
CA PRO A 67 -32.70 26.41 7.52
C PRO A 67 -33.18 27.74 6.90
N PHE A 68 -32.56 28.16 5.79
CA PHE A 68 -32.85 29.36 5.03
C PHE A 68 -32.32 29.18 3.58
N ASP A 69 -32.89 29.89 2.62
CA ASP A 69 -32.40 29.95 1.23
C ASP A 69 -31.13 30.81 1.18
N PHE A 70 -30.07 30.29 0.57
CA PHE A 70 -28.86 31.05 0.34
C PHE A 70 -28.21 30.73 -1.00
N ARG A 71 -27.92 31.78 -1.78
CA ARG A 71 -27.31 31.70 -3.11
C ARG A 71 -26.26 32.78 -3.32
N ILE A 72 -25.08 32.37 -3.77
CA ILE A 72 -23.93 33.23 -4.04
C ILE A 72 -23.55 33.11 -5.53
N PRO A 73 -23.63 34.18 -6.34
CA PRO A 73 -23.26 34.09 -7.75
C PRO A 73 -21.76 34.04 -7.96
N ARG A 74 -21.28 33.30 -8.96
CA ARG A 74 -19.86 33.35 -9.34
C ARG A 74 -19.41 34.72 -9.80
N ASN A 75 -20.31 35.52 -10.39
CA ASN A 75 -20.06 36.91 -10.72
C ASN A 75 -20.69 37.82 -9.66
N PHE A 76 -19.86 38.48 -8.85
CA PHE A 76 -20.31 39.28 -7.71
C PHE A 76 -21.35 40.35 -8.06
N LYS A 77 -21.26 40.95 -9.27
CA LYS A 77 -22.24 41.94 -9.76
C LYS A 77 -23.68 41.46 -9.83
N ARG A 78 -23.91 40.15 -9.87
CA ARG A 78 -25.26 39.59 -9.91
C ARG A 78 -25.95 39.67 -8.54
N GLY A 79 -25.20 39.88 -7.47
CA GLY A 79 -25.72 39.97 -6.10
C GLY A 79 -26.11 38.62 -5.51
N TYR A 80 -25.87 38.45 -4.21
CA TYR A 80 -26.21 37.23 -3.46
C TYR A 80 -27.59 37.34 -2.83
N THR A 81 -28.22 36.19 -2.56
CA THR A 81 -29.60 36.12 -2.04
C THR A 81 -29.64 35.36 -0.72
N VAL A 82 -30.40 35.89 0.24
CA VAL A 82 -30.74 35.24 1.52
C VAL A 82 -32.26 35.26 1.67
N GLY A 83 -32.88 34.14 2.06
CA GLY A 83 -34.34 34.06 2.20
C GLY A 83 -34.80 33.15 3.33
N LYS A 84 -35.86 33.53 4.06
CA LYS A 84 -36.48 32.67 5.08
C LYS A 84 -37.99 32.78 5.01
N GLY A 85 -38.66 31.67 4.69
CA GLY A 85 -40.10 31.66 4.43
C GLY A 85 -40.46 32.43 3.16
N ALA A 86 -41.38 33.39 3.26
CA ALA A 86 -41.81 34.22 2.13
C ALA A 86 -40.85 35.41 1.86
N ASP A 87 -40.02 35.78 2.85
CA ASP A 87 -39.16 36.94 2.79
C ASP A 87 -37.82 36.58 2.15
N LYS A 88 -37.44 37.31 1.10
CA LYS A 88 -36.19 37.13 0.37
C LYS A 88 -35.53 38.48 0.13
N LEU A 89 -34.24 38.57 0.42
CA LEU A 89 -33.41 39.73 0.16
C LEU A 89 -32.31 39.34 -0.82
N ARG A 90 -32.17 40.09 -1.91
CA ARG A 90 -31.03 40.00 -2.81
C ARG A 90 -30.22 41.28 -2.75
N PHE A 91 -28.94 41.15 -2.42
CA PHE A 91 -27.99 42.24 -2.24
C PHE A 91 -27.14 42.41 -3.50
N ILE A 92 -27.41 43.45 -4.29
CA ILE A 92 -26.75 43.73 -5.56
C ILE A 92 -25.70 44.84 -5.32
N PRO A 93 -24.40 44.54 -5.42
CA PRO A 93 -23.36 45.52 -5.11
C PRO A 93 -23.31 46.64 -6.14
N VAL A 94 -23.36 47.89 -5.69
CA VAL A 94 -23.29 49.07 -6.55
C VAL A 94 -21.84 49.43 -6.81
N GLY A 95 -21.48 49.59 -8.09
CA GLY A 95 -20.14 50.01 -8.49
C GLY A 95 -19.04 48.95 -8.40
N ALA A 96 -19.38 47.69 -8.06
CA ALA A 96 -18.42 46.58 -8.04
C ALA A 96 -17.87 46.24 -9.43
N SER A 97 -16.78 45.48 -9.49
CA SER A 97 -16.22 44.85 -10.69
C SER A 97 -16.92 43.52 -11.00
N THR A 98 -16.69 42.91 -12.17
CA THR A 98 -17.16 41.53 -12.46
C THR A 98 -16.25 40.49 -11.80
N ALA A 99 -15.92 40.67 -10.52
CA ALA A 99 -15.05 39.78 -9.77
C ALA A 99 -15.64 38.36 -9.74
N LYS A 100 -14.77 37.37 -10.02
CA LYS A 100 -15.13 35.96 -10.03
C LYS A 100 -14.88 35.33 -8.67
N GLY A 101 -15.93 34.78 -8.08
CA GLY A 101 -15.88 34.09 -6.80
C GLY A 101 -15.39 32.65 -6.94
N TYR A 102 -14.54 32.22 -6.01
CA TYR A 102 -14.12 30.83 -5.85
C TYR A 102 -14.27 30.39 -4.39
N ILE A 103 -14.47 29.09 -4.18
CA ILE A 103 -14.48 28.49 -2.84
C ILE A 103 -13.03 28.33 -2.36
N GLU A 104 -12.73 28.77 -1.13
CA GLU A 104 -11.39 28.62 -0.54
C GLU A 104 -11.07 27.13 -0.28
N GLN A 105 -9.81 26.70 -0.47
CA GLN A 105 -9.42 25.27 -0.45
C GLN A 105 -9.66 24.59 0.91
N ASP A 106 -9.57 25.36 1.98
CA ASP A 106 -9.69 24.98 3.38
C ASP A 106 -11.05 25.37 4.00
N ARG A 107 -11.89 26.11 3.27
CA ARG A 107 -13.19 26.61 3.75
C ARG A 107 -14.28 26.44 2.68
N LYS A 108 -14.90 25.26 2.67
CA LYS A 108 -15.97 24.88 1.71
C LYS A 108 -17.25 25.69 1.83
N ASN A 109 -17.42 26.43 2.92
CA ASN A 109 -18.55 27.31 3.20
C ASN A 109 -18.29 28.78 2.83
N CYS A 110 -17.13 29.12 2.25
CA CYS A 110 -16.72 30.51 2.00
C CYS A 110 -16.38 30.76 0.53
N VAL A 111 -17.00 31.78 -0.08
CA VAL A 111 -16.66 32.27 -1.42
C VAL A 111 -15.85 33.57 -1.30
N HIS A 112 -14.68 33.59 -1.92
CA HIS A 112 -13.79 34.75 -1.96
C HIS A 112 -13.81 35.40 -3.35
N TYR A 113 -14.09 36.69 -3.40
CA TYR A 113 -13.99 37.56 -4.56
C TYR A 113 -12.81 38.49 -4.40
N GLN A 114 -11.86 38.42 -5.32
CA GLN A 114 -10.72 39.33 -5.35
C GLN A 114 -11.08 40.60 -6.14
N ASP A 115 -10.68 41.75 -5.63
CA ASP A 115 -10.86 43.06 -6.28
C ASP A 115 -12.32 43.32 -6.73
N ALA A 116 -13.27 42.98 -5.86
CA ALA A 116 -14.69 43.26 -6.03
C ALA A 116 -14.96 44.77 -6.13
N TRP A 117 -14.19 45.58 -5.41
CA TRP A 117 -13.95 46.98 -5.72
C TRP A 117 -12.43 47.23 -5.77
N ASN A 118 -12.02 48.43 -6.17
CA ASN A 118 -10.60 48.79 -6.22
C ASN A 118 -9.94 48.52 -4.85
N ASP A 119 -8.94 47.64 -4.82
CA ASP A 119 -8.23 47.19 -3.61
C ASP A 119 -9.16 46.66 -2.49
N VAL A 120 -10.32 46.09 -2.83
CA VAL A 120 -11.25 45.47 -1.87
C VAL A 120 -11.60 44.06 -2.30
N ASP A 121 -11.30 43.10 -1.43
CA ASP A 121 -11.78 41.74 -1.56
C ASP A 121 -13.09 41.57 -0.79
N VAL A 122 -13.93 40.62 -1.20
CA VAL A 122 -15.16 40.26 -0.49
C VAL A 122 -15.16 38.79 -0.17
N ARG A 123 -15.48 38.45 1.07
CA ARG A 123 -15.76 37.07 1.49
C ARG A 123 -17.21 36.95 1.91
N LEU A 124 -17.87 35.92 1.40
CA LEU A 124 -19.20 35.52 1.82
C LEU A 124 -19.11 34.11 2.40
N GLU A 125 -19.36 34.01 3.70
CA GLU A 125 -19.30 32.77 4.45
C GLU A 125 -20.69 32.35 4.93
N LEU A 126 -21.07 31.11 4.61
CA LEU A 126 -22.31 30.51 5.08
C LEU A 126 -22.16 30.06 6.54
N LEU A 127 -23.02 30.58 7.41
CA LEU A 127 -23.14 30.22 8.82
C LEU A 127 -24.42 29.39 9.07
N PRO A 128 -24.51 28.64 10.18
CA PRO A 128 -25.72 27.90 10.51
C PRO A 128 -26.98 28.76 10.67
N THR A 129 -26.83 30.02 11.11
CA THR A 129 -27.93 30.98 11.35
C THR A 129 -28.02 32.09 10.30
N GLY A 130 -27.15 32.14 9.30
CA GLY A 130 -27.11 33.27 8.37
C GLY A 130 -25.85 33.33 7.51
N VAL A 131 -25.46 34.53 7.11
CA VAL A 131 -24.34 34.75 6.18
C VAL A 131 -23.44 35.82 6.75
N LYS A 132 -22.18 35.47 6.96
CA LYS A 132 -21.14 36.43 7.30
C LYS A 132 -20.58 37.03 6.01
N GLU A 133 -20.64 38.35 5.93
CA GLU A 133 -19.99 39.12 4.86
C GLU A 133 -18.75 39.79 5.43
N THR A 134 -17.67 39.84 4.66
CA THR A 134 -16.44 40.53 5.05
C THR A 134 -15.86 41.26 3.86
N LEU A 135 -15.89 42.59 3.90
CA LEU A 135 -15.23 43.46 2.92
C LEU A 135 -13.81 43.75 3.43
N ILE A 136 -12.79 43.30 2.70
CA ILE A 136 -11.38 43.43 3.08
C ILE A 136 -10.76 44.54 2.25
N LEU A 137 -10.66 45.73 2.81
CA LEU A 137 -9.97 46.87 2.21
C LEU A 137 -8.47 46.62 2.37
N LYS A 138 -7.71 46.53 1.27
CA LYS A 138 -6.30 46.12 1.30
C LYS A 138 -5.33 47.30 1.41
N SER A 139 -5.76 48.50 1.07
CA SER A 139 -4.91 49.70 1.04
C SER A 139 -5.72 51.00 1.14
N ASP A 140 -5.02 52.12 1.24
CA ASP A 140 -5.57 53.48 1.21
C ASP A 140 -6.23 53.86 -0.13
N ARG A 141 -6.13 53.01 -1.15
CA ARG A 141 -6.82 53.15 -2.43
C ARG A 141 -8.22 52.53 -2.43
N ALA A 142 -8.55 51.76 -1.40
CA ALA A 142 -9.85 51.15 -1.25
C ALA A 142 -10.94 52.20 -0.95
N PRO A 143 -12.15 52.09 -1.54
CA PRO A 143 -13.28 52.92 -1.13
C PRO A 143 -13.63 52.64 0.34
N ALA A 144 -14.05 53.67 1.07
CA ALA A 144 -14.52 53.57 2.45
C ALA A 144 -16.06 53.61 2.55
N SER A 145 -16.75 53.65 1.41
CA SER A 145 -18.20 53.65 1.31
C SER A 145 -18.63 52.61 0.28
N PHE A 146 -19.61 51.80 0.66
CA PHE A 146 -20.18 50.73 -0.15
C PHE A 146 -21.70 50.87 -0.16
N SER A 147 -22.33 50.50 -1.27
CA SER A 147 -23.77 50.55 -1.41
C SER A 147 -24.24 49.27 -2.05
N PHE A 148 -25.31 48.68 -1.52
CA PHE A 148 -25.99 47.52 -2.07
C PHE A 148 -27.42 47.90 -2.39
N GLU A 149 -27.83 47.71 -3.65
CA GLU A 149 -29.24 47.72 -4.01
C GLU A 149 -29.87 46.44 -3.43
N VAL A 150 -30.91 46.60 -2.64
CA VAL A 150 -31.61 45.49 -1.99
C VAL A 150 -32.94 45.26 -2.70
N ASP A 151 -33.04 44.12 -3.37
CA ASP A 151 -34.27 43.63 -3.97
C ASP A 151 -34.98 42.71 -2.96
N GLY A 152 -36.03 43.23 -2.32
CA GLY A 152 -36.79 42.56 -1.26
C GLY A 152 -37.40 43.52 -0.22
N PRO A 153 -38.23 43.02 0.72
CA PRO A 153 -38.98 43.85 1.67
C PRO A 153 -38.13 44.26 2.89
N LEU A 154 -37.06 45.04 2.68
CA LEU A 154 -36.21 45.53 3.77
C LEU A 154 -36.81 46.78 4.45
N GLU A 155 -37.03 46.66 5.76
CA GLU A 155 -37.54 47.72 6.62
C GLU A 155 -36.42 48.64 7.18
N ASP A 156 -36.81 49.79 7.72
CA ASP A 156 -35.85 50.80 8.23
C ASP A 156 -35.07 50.36 9.48
N ASP A 157 -35.59 49.36 10.20
CA ASP A 157 -34.93 48.72 11.33
C ASP A 157 -33.99 47.57 10.92
N LEU A 158 -33.72 47.45 9.62
CA LEU A 158 -32.86 46.45 8.99
C LEU A 158 -33.39 45.01 9.09
N THR A 159 -34.71 44.84 9.26
CA THR A 159 -35.38 43.54 9.25
C THR A 159 -36.15 43.28 7.95
N ALA A 160 -36.33 42.00 7.63
CA ALA A 160 -37.20 41.51 6.56
C ALA A 160 -37.78 40.16 6.99
N GLY A 161 -38.93 40.20 7.67
CA GLY A 161 -39.53 39.03 8.31
C GLY A 161 -38.59 38.40 9.34
N ASN A 162 -38.17 37.16 9.09
CA ASN A 162 -37.22 36.43 9.97
C ASN A 162 -35.74 36.66 9.62
N LEU A 163 -35.42 37.67 8.80
CA LEU A 163 -34.06 38.08 8.47
C LEU A 163 -33.74 39.41 9.14
N LYS A 164 -32.50 39.56 9.62
CA LYS A 164 -31.99 40.80 10.21
C LYS A 164 -30.55 41.03 9.79
N LEU A 165 -30.27 42.18 9.18
CA LEU A 165 -28.89 42.65 9.01
C LEU A 165 -28.39 43.11 10.38
N GLN A 166 -27.26 42.58 10.80
CA GLN A 166 -26.62 42.99 12.04
C GLN A 166 -25.97 44.36 11.88
N PRO A 167 -25.86 45.14 12.97
CA PRO A 167 -25.08 46.36 12.96
C PRO A 167 -23.67 46.10 12.41
N ALA A 168 -23.29 46.85 11.37
CA ALA A 168 -21.99 46.69 10.75
C ALA A 168 -20.88 47.32 11.61
N TRP A 169 -19.75 46.63 11.70
CA TRP A 169 -18.54 47.12 12.36
C TRP A 169 -17.33 46.82 11.49
N LEU A 170 -16.24 47.53 11.73
CA LEU A 170 -14.95 47.29 11.09
C LEU A 170 -13.90 46.90 12.12
N VAL A 171 -12.86 46.21 11.66
CA VAL A 171 -11.62 45.96 12.39
C VAL A 171 -10.42 46.21 11.48
N ASP A 172 -9.45 46.98 11.95
CA ASP A 172 -8.21 47.20 11.21
C ASP A 172 -7.17 46.08 11.46
N ALA A 173 -6.05 46.11 10.74
CA ALA A 173 -4.99 45.09 10.86
C ALA A 173 -4.35 45.01 12.26
N ASN A 174 -4.54 46.04 13.11
CA ASN A 174 -4.05 46.08 14.49
C ASN A 174 -5.12 45.64 15.51
N GLY A 175 -6.33 45.32 15.06
CA GLY A 175 -7.46 44.97 15.92
C GLY A 175 -8.25 46.17 16.44
N GLU A 176 -8.10 47.37 15.86
CA GLU A 176 -8.93 48.53 16.22
C GLU A 176 -10.33 48.38 15.64
N HIS A 177 -11.34 48.36 16.50
CA HIS A 177 -12.75 48.23 16.10
C HIS A 177 -13.44 49.59 16.03
N ARG A 178 -14.30 49.79 15.02
CA ARG A 178 -15.22 50.93 14.94
C ARG A 178 -16.57 50.50 14.40
N ASP A 179 -17.62 51.23 14.77
CA ASP A 179 -18.92 51.07 14.15
C ASP A 179 -18.86 51.58 12.69
N VAL A 180 -19.53 50.86 11.79
CA VAL A 180 -19.72 51.28 10.41
C VAL A 180 -21.13 51.81 10.29
N LEU A 181 -21.26 53.06 9.83
CA LEU A 181 -22.57 53.66 9.66
C LEU A 181 -23.32 52.90 8.57
N GLN A 182 -24.45 52.31 8.94
CA GLN A 182 -25.33 51.54 8.07
C GLN A 182 -26.67 52.25 7.96
N THR A 183 -27.05 52.66 6.74
CA THR A 183 -28.30 53.41 6.52
C THR A 183 -29.11 52.83 5.37
N VAL A 184 -30.44 52.77 5.55
CA VAL A 184 -31.38 52.44 4.48
C VAL A 184 -31.76 53.71 3.72
N ARG A 185 -31.55 53.71 2.41
CA ARG A 185 -31.90 54.80 1.49
C ARG A 185 -32.88 54.30 0.45
N ARG A 186 -33.95 55.05 0.19
CA ARG A 186 -34.97 54.73 -0.83
C ARG A 186 -34.96 55.77 -1.94
N GLU A 187 -34.77 55.34 -3.18
CA GLU A 187 -34.76 56.20 -4.38
C GLU A 187 -35.73 55.66 -5.43
N GLY A 188 -36.89 56.32 -5.56
CA GLY A 188 -37.99 55.82 -6.38
C GLY A 188 -38.49 54.47 -5.85
N ASP A 189 -38.53 53.46 -6.71
CA ASP A 189 -38.98 52.10 -6.37
C ASP A 189 -37.83 51.19 -5.87
N LYS A 190 -36.63 51.75 -5.64
CA LYS A 190 -35.43 50.98 -5.23
C LYS A 190 -35.03 51.27 -3.79
N THR A 191 -34.61 50.22 -3.09
CA THR A 191 -34.06 50.27 -1.74
C THR A 191 -32.55 50.02 -1.78
N TYR A 192 -31.78 50.78 -0.99
CA TYR A 192 -30.34 50.66 -0.86
C TYR A 192 -29.94 50.54 0.60
N VAL A 193 -28.90 49.75 0.87
CA VAL A 193 -28.16 49.75 2.14
C VAL A 193 -26.80 50.36 1.87
N ASP A 194 -26.52 51.50 2.50
CA ASP A 194 -25.25 52.19 2.41
C ASP A 194 -24.42 51.90 3.67
N LEU A 195 -23.17 51.48 3.47
CA LEU A 195 -22.15 51.27 4.49
C LEU A 195 -21.10 52.37 4.37
N ILE A 196 -20.87 53.14 5.43
CA ILE A 196 -19.90 54.22 5.46
C ILE A 196 -18.94 53.98 6.62
N ALA A 197 -17.71 53.58 6.29
CA ALA A 197 -16.66 53.25 7.24
C ALA A 197 -15.75 54.46 7.48
N ASP A 198 -15.51 54.83 8.75
CA ASP A 198 -14.47 55.79 9.10
C ASP A 198 -13.11 55.10 9.19
N VAL A 199 -12.37 55.13 8.08
CA VAL A 199 -11.03 54.55 7.96
C VAL A 199 -9.90 55.48 8.42
N THR A 200 -10.23 56.66 8.97
CA THR A 200 -9.23 57.67 9.32
C THR A 200 -8.30 57.17 10.42
N GLY A 201 -7.01 57.08 10.12
CA GLY A 201 -5.98 56.64 11.08
C GLY A 201 -5.92 55.13 11.30
N LEU A 202 -6.69 54.33 10.56
CA LEU A 202 -6.68 52.87 10.63
C LEU A 202 -5.62 52.25 9.72
N THR A 203 -5.18 51.03 10.05
CA THR A 203 -4.17 50.29 9.31
C THR A 203 -4.79 49.20 8.45
N TYR A 204 -4.45 49.20 7.15
CA TYR A 204 -4.88 48.17 6.21
C TYR A 204 -4.10 46.84 6.39
N PRO A 205 -4.73 45.66 6.15
CA PRO A 205 -6.10 45.51 5.70
C PRO A 205 -7.15 45.84 6.77
N ILE A 206 -8.25 46.47 6.37
CA ILE A 206 -9.42 46.76 7.22
C ILE A 206 -10.54 45.84 6.77
N GLU A 207 -11.13 45.11 7.71
CA GLU A 207 -12.26 44.21 7.46
C GLU A 207 -13.56 44.87 7.95
N ILE A 208 -14.58 44.97 7.10
CA ILE A 208 -15.93 45.43 7.44
C ILE A 208 -16.89 44.23 7.44
N ASP A 209 -17.70 44.07 8.48
CA ASP A 209 -18.59 42.92 8.69
C ASP A 209 -20.08 43.33 8.75
N PRO A 210 -20.80 43.31 7.62
CA PRO A 210 -22.25 43.53 7.55
C PRO A 210 -23.03 42.20 7.52
N THR A 211 -22.83 41.33 8.52
CA THR A 211 -23.48 40.01 8.63
C THR A 211 -25.02 40.06 8.56
N VAL A 212 -25.64 39.09 7.88
CA VAL A 212 -27.09 38.84 7.88
C VAL A 212 -27.41 37.61 8.72
N GLN A 213 -28.33 37.70 9.67
CA GLN A 213 -28.78 36.55 10.49
C GLN A 213 -30.27 36.28 10.33
N THR A 214 -30.65 35.03 10.55
CA THR A 214 -32.02 34.63 10.78
C THR A 214 -32.36 34.83 12.27
N THR A 215 -33.51 35.42 12.57
CA THR A 215 -33.98 35.55 13.96
C THR A 215 -34.50 34.19 14.46
N GLU A 216 -34.12 33.82 15.69
CA GLU A 216 -34.68 32.66 16.41
C GLU A 216 -35.84 33.10 17.30
N SER A 217 -36.87 32.25 17.43
CA SER A 217 -38.01 32.49 18.32
C SER A 217 -37.64 32.11 19.75
N PHE A 218 -37.65 33.07 20.67
CA PHE A 218 -37.69 32.82 22.11
C PHE A 218 -39.16 32.90 22.54
N TYR A 219 -39.69 31.84 23.15
CA TYR A 219 -41.08 31.80 23.61
C TYR A 219 -41.11 31.72 25.12
N ASP A 220 -41.96 32.53 25.75
CA ASP A 220 -42.24 32.43 27.17
C ASP A 220 -43.70 32.74 27.52
N THR A 221 -44.19 32.12 28.58
CA THR A 221 -45.53 32.42 29.09
C THR A 221 -45.65 31.96 30.53
N TYR A 222 -46.72 32.38 31.20
CA TYR A 222 -47.18 31.73 32.41
C TYR A 222 -48.67 31.44 32.37
N VAL A 223 -49.09 30.47 33.17
CA VAL A 223 -50.49 30.08 33.35
C VAL A 223 -50.83 30.02 34.82
N THR A 224 -52.10 30.25 35.13
CA THR A 224 -52.60 30.26 36.51
C THR A 224 -53.84 29.41 36.70
N SER A 225 -54.00 28.82 37.89
CA SER A 225 -55.22 28.08 38.23
C SER A 225 -56.46 28.95 38.41
N VAL A 226 -56.30 30.27 38.58
CA VAL A 226 -57.42 31.22 38.69
C VAL A 226 -58.14 31.37 37.36
N TYR A 227 -57.37 31.44 36.28
CA TYR A 227 -57.84 31.58 34.91
C TYR A 227 -57.35 30.38 34.09
N PRO A 228 -57.91 29.18 34.31
CA PRO A 228 -57.24 27.94 33.92
C PRO A 228 -57.23 27.66 32.41
N ASN A 229 -57.95 28.47 31.62
CA ASN A 229 -58.00 28.42 30.15
C ASN A 229 -57.40 29.67 29.50
N TYR A 230 -56.66 30.50 30.25
CA TYR A 230 -56.03 31.72 29.74
C TYR A 230 -54.50 31.57 29.72
N ASN A 231 -53.89 32.14 28.69
CA ASN A 231 -52.44 32.19 28.46
C ASN A 231 -52.00 33.66 28.58
N TYR A 232 -50.89 33.91 29.26
CA TYR A 232 -50.36 35.27 29.51
C TYR A 232 -49.14 35.63 28.64
N ASP A 233 -49.01 35.01 27.47
CA ASP A 233 -48.00 35.21 26.42
C ASP A 233 -47.66 36.67 26.06
N THR A 234 -48.58 37.61 26.27
CA THR A 234 -48.38 39.03 25.91
C THR A 234 -48.00 39.93 27.08
N ARG A 235 -47.74 39.35 28.27
CA ARG A 235 -47.39 40.13 29.46
C ARG A 235 -45.90 40.40 29.50
N GLU A 236 -45.51 41.58 29.96
CA GLU A 236 -44.11 41.99 30.22
C GLU A 236 -43.42 41.20 31.37
N HIS A 237 -44.04 40.14 31.87
CA HIS A 237 -43.51 39.30 32.93
C HIS A 237 -44.05 37.87 32.89
N ILE A 238 -43.25 36.94 33.40
CA ILE A 238 -43.68 35.58 33.76
C ILE A 238 -43.77 35.42 35.29
N SER A 239 -44.70 34.58 35.73
CA SER A 239 -44.97 34.36 37.16
C SER A 239 -44.75 32.91 37.56
N VAL A 240 -44.07 32.68 38.69
CA VAL A 240 -43.96 31.35 39.32
C VAL A 240 -44.18 31.43 40.83
N GLY A 241 -44.97 30.51 41.38
CA GLY A 241 -45.19 30.40 42.82
C GLY A 241 -46.59 29.92 43.19
N PHE A 242 -46.92 30.06 44.48
CA PHE A 242 -48.20 29.68 45.10
C PHE A 242 -48.67 30.85 45.94
N TYR A 243 -49.86 31.41 45.71
CA TYR A 243 -50.38 32.48 46.58
C TYR A 243 -51.88 32.30 46.86
N ILE A 244 -52.25 32.16 48.14
CA ILE A 244 -53.64 32.05 48.61
C ILE A 244 -54.44 30.99 47.81
N GLY A 245 -53.85 29.80 47.60
CA GLY A 245 -54.49 28.70 46.86
C GLY A 245 -54.36 28.77 45.34
N GLU A 246 -53.70 29.79 44.80
CA GLU A 246 -53.50 30.00 43.36
C GLU A 246 -52.13 29.55 42.89
N GLN A 247 -52.08 28.79 41.78
CA GLN A 247 -50.82 28.34 41.17
C GLN A 247 -50.38 29.26 40.06
N TYR A 248 -49.08 29.47 39.96
CA TYR A 248 -48.42 30.16 38.87
C TYR A 248 -47.29 29.28 38.34
N ASN A 249 -47.41 28.86 37.08
CA ASN A 249 -46.40 28.06 36.38
C ASN A 249 -45.93 28.82 35.14
N ALA A 250 -44.62 28.92 34.97
CA ALA A 250 -44.01 29.55 33.81
C ALA A 250 -43.40 28.51 32.86
N TYR A 251 -43.42 28.80 31.56
CA TYR A 251 -42.83 27.98 30.51
C TYR A 251 -41.94 28.85 29.65
N LEU A 252 -40.74 28.36 29.35
CA LEU A 252 -39.75 29.06 28.52
C LEU A 252 -39.20 28.09 27.49
N GLN A 253 -39.08 28.51 26.23
CA GLN A 253 -38.58 27.70 25.12
C GLN A 253 -37.58 28.51 24.28
N TRP A 254 -36.51 27.83 23.92
CA TRP A 254 -35.45 28.32 23.04
C TRP A 254 -34.78 27.13 22.36
N THR A 255 -34.00 27.39 21.32
CA THR A 255 -33.21 26.35 20.66
C THR A 255 -31.95 26.04 21.48
N MET A 256 -31.77 24.78 21.86
CA MET A 256 -30.54 24.34 22.52
C MET A 256 -29.38 24.16 21.52
N PRO A 257 -28.13 24.52 21.89
CA PRO A 257 -26.96 24.27 21.05
C PRO A 257 -26.69 22.77 20.95
N THR A 258 -26.52 22.25 19.74
CA THR A 258 -26.21 20.83 19.52
C THR A 258 -24.77 20.47 19.91
N SER A 259 -23.90 21.47 20.09
CA SER A 259 -22.50 21.27 20.49
C SER A 259 -22.32 20.65 21.88
N ILE A 260 -23.35 20.68 22.73
CA ILE A 260 -23.31 20.06 24.06
C ILE A 260 -23.85 18.61 24.08
N LEU A 261 -24.34 18.08 22.95
CA LEU A 261 -24.77 16.68 22.86
C LEU A 261 -23.58 15.75 23.09
N GLY A 262 -23.75 14.75 23.95
CA GLY A 262 -22.71 13.81 24.35
C GLY A 262 -21.68 14.37 25.34
N THR A 263 -21.80 15.64 25.77
CA THR A 263 -20.91 16.24 26.76
C THR A 263 -21.41 16.01 28.19
N VAL A 264 -20.49 16.09 29.15
CA VAL A 264 -20.85 16.09 30.58
C VAL A 264 -21.02 17.53 31.04
N ILE A 265 -22.24 17.92 31.39
CA ILE A 265 -22.53 19.26 31.90
C ILE A 265 -21.95 19.36 33.31
N THR A 266 -20.97 20.23 33.49
CA THR A 266 -20.35 20.46 34.79
C THR A 266 -21.18 21.44 35.61
N ASN A 267 -21.74 22.48 34.95
CA ASN A 267 -22.61 23.49 35.55
C ASN A 267 -23.61 24.06 34.52
N ALA A 268 -24.83 24.40 34.91
CA ALA A 268 -25.73 25.18 34.06
C ALA A 268 -26.72 26.03 34.88
N ASN A 269 -26.82 27.31 34.54
CA ASN A 269 -27.68 28.28 35.22
C ASN A 269 -28.54 29.07 34.23
N LEU A 270 -29.85 29.04 34.41
CA LEU A 270 -30.79 29.96 33.77
C LEU A 270 -30.75 31.28 34.53
N LYS A 271 -30.19 32.30 33.90
CA LYS A 271 -30.12 33.67 34.41
C LYS A 271 -31.43 34.35 34.09
N ILE A 272 -32.08 34.89 35.12
CA ILE A 272 -33.40 35.51 34.97
C ILE A 272 -33.47 36.77 35.80
N TYR A 273 -34.10 37.82 35.27
CA TYR A 273 -34.23 39.09 35.97
C TYR A 273 -35.52 39.13 36.79
N LYS A 274 -35.37 39.30 38.11
CA LYS A 274 -36.50 39.35 39.04
C LYS A 274 -37.02 40.78 39.15
N ILE A 275 -38.28 41.00 38.78
CA ILE A 275 -38.94 42.31 38.83
C ILE A 275 -39.41 42.60 40.25
N ALA A 276 -40.22 41.71 40.81
CA ALA A 276 -40.86 41.88 42.12
C ALA A 276 -41.28 40.54 42.73
N ASP A 277 -41.62 40.58 44.01
CA ASP A 277 -42.30 39.50 44.73
C ASP A 277 -43.68 39.95 45.18
N ILE A 278 -44.65 39.05 45.12
CA ILE A 278 -45.98 39.22 45.69
C ILE A 278 -46.16 38.16 46.77
N GLY A 279 -46.43 38.59 48.01
CA GLY A 279 -46.39 37.71 49.20
C GLY A 279 -44.97 37.59 49.78
N ASP A 280 -44.74 36.60 50.65
CA ASP A 280 -43.41 36.33 51.22
C ASP A 280 -42.67 35.29 50.35
N PRO A 281 -41.57 35.68 49.67
CA PRO A 281 -40.85 34.79 48.77
C PRO A 281 -40.13 33.65 49.48
N SER A 282 -39.89 33.73 50.79
CA SER A 282 -39.30 32.63 51.57
C SER A 282 -40.29 31.49 51.88
N TRP A 283 -41.58 31.68 51.57
CA TRP A 283 -42.64 30.73 51.93
C TRP A 283 -43.05 29.81 50.79
N TYR A 284 -42.46 29.90 49.60
CA TYR A 284 -42.75 28.96 48.52
C TYR A 284 -41.48 28.50 47.82
N ARG A 285 -41.58 27.33 47.19
CA ARG A 285 -40.55 26.72 46.38
C ARG A 285 -41.03 26.40 44.99
N PHE A 286 -40.13 26.49 44.03
CA PHE A 286 -40.36 26.06 42.65
C PHE A 286 -39.17 25.25 42.13
N ARG A 287 -39.40 24.48 41.08
CA ARG A 287 -38.40 23.62 40.47
C ARG A 287 -38.46 23.69 38.94
N PRO A 288 -37.31 23.62 38.26
CA PRO A 288 -37.23 23.41 36.81
C PRO A 288 -37.58 21.97 36.39
N TYR A 289 -38.46 21.85 35.40
CA TYR A 289 -38.79 20.60 34.70
C TYR A 289 -38.41 20.72 33.23
N VAL A 290 -38.06 19.61 32.57
CA VAL A 290 -37.88 19.58 31.11
C VAL A 290 -39.24 19.50 30.45
N ILE A 291 -39.50 20.31 29.43
CA ILE A 291 -40.69 20.17 28.58
C ILE A 291 -40.37 19.15 27.48
N THR A 292 -41.18 18.09 27.34
CA THR A 292 -40.93 16.95 26.44
C THR A 292 -41.90 16.86 25.27
N SER A 293 -42.84 17.79 25.15
CA SER A 293 -43.73 17.93 23.99
C SER A 293 -43.63 19.33 23.41
N ASP A 294 -43.86 19.44 22.11
CA ASP A 294 -43.95 20.73 21.43
C ASP A 294 -45.07 21.61 22.00
N TRP A 295 -44.87 22.92 21.97
CA TRP A 295 -45.83 23.91 22.43
C TRP A 295 -45.62 25.26 21.72
N SER A 296 -46.64 26.12 21.76
CA SER A 296 -46.56 27.46 21.19
C SER A 296 -47.07 28.51 22.16
N GLU A 297 -46.45 29.69 22.09
CA GLU A 297 -46.77 30.85 22.91
C GLU A 297 -48.20 31.36 22.66
N ASN A 298 -48.66 31.36 21.40
CA ASN A 298 -49.96 31.88 20.94
C ASN A 298 -51.19 31.07 21.41
N GLY A 299 -51.49 31.11 22.71
CA GLY A 299 -52.76 30.65 23.29
C GLY A 299 -53.00 29.13 23.36
N SER A 300 -52.06 28.28 22.94
CA SER A 300 -52.22 26.82 22.98
C SER A 300 -51.99 26.21 24.37
N VAL A 301 -51.13 26.85 25.17
CA VAL A 301 -50.80 26.44 26.54
C VAL A 301 -51.71 27.13 27.55
N THR A 302 -52.37 26.33 28.41
CA THR A 302 -53.19 26.84 29.52
C THR A 302 -52.95 25.99 30.77
N PHE A 303 -53.50 26.39 31.93
CA PHE A 303 -53.37 25.59 33.15
C PHE A 303 -54.03 24.20 33.01
N ASN A 304 -55.16 24.12 32.29
CA ASN A 304 -55.86 22.85 32.02
C ASN A 304 -55.23 22.03 30.88
N SER A 305 -54.48 22.68 30.00
CA SER A 305 -53.75 22.05 28.89
C SER A 305 -52.28 22.43 28.91
N PRO A 306 -51.50 21.98 29.94
CA PRO A 306 -50.07 22.25 30.00
C PRO A 306 -49.30 21.32 29.04
N PRO A 307 -48.11 21.71 28.56
CA PRO A 307 -47.26 20.80 27.82
C PRO A 307 -46.75 19.66 28.70
N ALA A 308 -46.38 18.53 28.07
CA ALA A 308 -45.82 17.39 28.79
C ALA A 308 -44.48 17.77 29.41
N THR A 309 -44.29 17.44 30.69
CA THR A 309 -43.07 17.76 31.44
C THR A 309 -42.46 16.52 32.10
N LEU A 310 -41.14 16.50 32.24
CA LEU A 310 -40.36 15.46 32.88
C LEU A 310 -39.60 16.04 34.09
N ASP A 311 -39.76 15.39 35.25
CA ASP A 311 -38.96 15.69 36.44
C ASP A 311 -37.60 15.01 36.33
N VAL A 312 -36.57 15.80 36.03
CA VAL A 312 -35.17 15.37 35.99
C VAL A 312 -34.47 15.48 37.34
N ARG A 313 -35.23 15.75 38.42
CA ARG A 313 -34.76 15.94 39.79
C ARG A 313 -33.81 17.13 39.98
N SER A 314 -34.07 18.22 39.26
CA SER A 314 -33.46 19.52 39.53
C SER A 314 -33.68 19.94 41.00
N PRO A 315 -32.77 20.69 41.62
CA PRO A 315 -32.95 21.16 42.99
C PRO A 315 -34.14 22.12 43.10
N ASP A 316 -34.83 22.11 44.24
CA ASP A 316 -35.85 23.11 44.57
C ASP A 316 -35.19 24.46 44.88
N LEU A 317 -35.83 25.56 44.47
CA LEU A 317 -35.44 26.92 44.78
C LEU A 317 -36.51 27.59 45.62
N ASP A 318 -36.09 28.23 46.71
CA ASP A 318 -36.93 29.16 47.46
C ASP A 318 -37.17 30.42 46.61
N GLY A 319 -38.33 31.05 46.76
CA GLY A 319 -38.68 32.27 46.01
C GLY A 319 -37.72 33.45 46.25
N ASP A 320 -36.98 33.45 47.37
CA ASP A 320 -36.01 34.47 47.76
C ASP A 320 -34.56 34.19 47.28
N PHE A 321 -34.37 33.23 46.36
CA PHE A 321 -33.05 32.92 45.76
C PHE A 321 -32.32 34.13 45.14
N THR A 322 -33.05 35.20 44.84
CA THR A 322 -32.49 36.50 44.47
C THR A 322 -33.40 37.65 44.91
N ALA A 323 -32.80 38.84 45.07
CA ALA A 323 -33.52 40.05 45.46
C ALA A 323 -34.31 40.65 44.26
N PRO A 324 -35.43 41.35 44.50
CA PRO A 324 -36.11 42.13 43.46
C PRO A 324 -35.18 43.14 42.77
N SER A 325 -35.46 43.44 41.51
CA SER A 325 -34.64 44.31 40.65
C SER A 325 -33.20 43.86 40.47
N THR A 326 -32.94 42.54 40.49
CA THR A 326 -31.61 41.95 40.27
C THR A 326 -31.69 40.67 39.44
N TRP A 327 -30.55 40.27 38.86
CA TRP A 327 -30.41 38.98 38.17
C TRP A 327 -30.29 37.83 39.19
N GLY A 328 -31.10 36.79 39.01
CA GLY A 328 -31.01 35.51 39.71
C GLY A 328 -30.40 34.42 38.85
N SER A 329 -29.93 33.34 39.50
CA SER A 329 -29.43 32.13 38.82
C SER A 329 -30.25 30.93 39.26
N ILE A 330 -31.05 30.38 38.34
CA ILE A 330 -31.80 29.14 38.55
C ILE A 330 -30.93 27.97 38.05
N PRO A 331 -30.48 27.04 38.91
CA PRO A 331 -29.71 25.88 38.49
C PRO A 331 -30.59 24.95 37.65
N VAL A 332 -30.13 24.66 36.43
CA VAL A 332 -30.84 23.83 35.44
C VAL A 332 -29.95 22.72 34.89
N LYS A 333 -28.84 22.42 35.58
CA LYS A 333 -27.85 21.41 35.17
C LYS A 333 -28.50 20.08 34.77
N GLU A 334 -29.42 19.55 35.56
CA GLU A 334 -30.07 18.27 35.30
C GLU A 334 -30.95 18.32 34.03
N CYS A 335 -31.64 19.44 33.79
CA CYS A 335 -32.43 19.67 32.57
C CYS A 335 -31.52 19.71 31.34
N ILE A 336 -30.40 20.42 31.43
CA ILE A 336 -29.45 20.53 30.32
C ILE A 336 -28.69 19.22 30.10
N GLN A 337 -28.35 18.49 31.16
CA GLN A 337 -27.73 17.16 31.05
C GLN A 337 -28.70 16.15 30.41
N HIS A 338 -30.00 16.24 30.69
CA HIS A 338 -31.00 15.41 30.02
C HIS A 338 -30.97 15.64 28.49
N TYR A 339 -30.92 16.91 28.06
CA TYR A 339 -30.75 17.24 26.64
C TYR A 339 -29.40 16.76 26.09
N ALA A 340 -28.29 17.00 26.80
CA ALA A 340 -26.96 16.54 26.41
C ALA A 340 -26.90 15.01 26.20
N ASN A 341 -27.70 14.25 26.95
CA ASN A 341 -27.84 12.80 26.80
C ASN A 341 -28.74 12.38 25.62
N GLY A 342 -29.23 13.32 24.81
CA GLY A 342 -30.13 13.06 23.68
C GLY A 342 -31.63 13.02 24.03
N GLY A 343 -32.01 13.50 25.22
CA GLY A 343 -33.40 13.58 25.64
C GLY A 343 -34.21 14.64 24.87
N ALA A 344 -35.52 14.42 24.74
CA ALA A 344 -36.43 15.39 24.15
C ALA A 344 -36.47 16.68 24.98
N PHE A 345 -36.30 17.83 24.34
CA PHE A 345 -36.26 19.13 25.01
C PHE A 345 -36.96 20.19 24.17
N TYR A 346 -38.07 20.71 24.71
CA TYR A 346 -38.88 21.78 24.12
C TYR A 346 -38.93 23.00 25.04
N GLY A 347 -38.00 23.11 25.98
CA GLY A 347 -37.93 24.21 26.95
C GLY A 347 -37.91 23.75 28.41
N ILE A 348 -38.01 24.72 29.31
CA ILE A 348 -38.08 24.52 30.76
C ILE A 348 -39.41 25.02 31.30
N ALA A 349 -40.04 24.22 32.14
CA ALA A 349 -41.18 24.65 32.95
C ALA A 349 -40.70 24.95 34.37
N LEU A 350 -40.98 26.15 34.87
CA LEU A 350 -40.81 26.50 36.27
C LEU A 350 -42.15 26.29 36.97
N ARG A 351 -42.20 25.31 37.86
CA ARG A 351 -43.43 24.91 38.54
C ARG A 351 -43.25 25.01 40.03
N TRP A 352 -44.30 25.38 40.74
CA TRP A 352 -44.28 25.27 42.20
C TRP A 352 -43.93 23.84 42.63
N THR A 353 -43.46 23.66 43.85
CA THR A 353 -43.34 22.33 44.47
C THR A 353 -43.94 22.29 45.88
N SER A 354 -43.80 23.36 46.66
CA SER A 354 -44.36 23.46 48.01
C SER A 354 -44.52 24.91 48.46
N ALA A 355 -45.36 25.15 49.48
CA ALA A 355 -45.51 26.45 50.13
C ALA A 355 -45.89 26.32 51.62
N ILE A 356 -45.69 27.38 52.39
CA ILE A 356 -46.04 27.54 53.81
C ILE A 356 -47.04 28.70 53.94
N GLY A 357 -48.16 28.48 54.64
CA GLY A 357 -49.18 29.51 54.85
C GLY A 357 -49.83 29.98 53.54
N ASP A 358 -50.00 31.29 53.40
CA ASP A 358 -50.59 31.91 52.20
C ASP A 358 -49.61 31.97 51.00
N GLY A 359 -48.33 31.66 51.19
CA GLY A 359 -47.30 31.62 50.14
C GLY A 359 -46.93 32.97 49.51
N GLY A 360 -46.42 32.92 48.27
CA GLY A 360 -46.08 34.05 47.40
C GLY A 360 -45.78 33.60 45.95
N TYR A 361 -45.54 34.56 45.06
CA TYR A 361 -44.99 34.31 43.72
C TYR A 361 -44.01 35.41 43.30
N SER A 362 -43.06 35.05 42.45
CA SER A 362 -42.10 35.99 41.85
C SER A 362 -42.55 36.37 40.45
N LEU A 363 -42.33 37.63 40.12
CA LEU A 363 -42.44 38.19 38.78
C LEU A 363 -41.05 38.28 38.17
N PHE A 364 -40.86 37.66 37.01
CA PHE A 364 -39.63 37.77 36.22
C PHE A 364 -39.90 38.47 34.89
N ALA A 365 -38.89 39.15 34.35
CA ALA A 365 -39.00 39.77 33.03
C ALA A 365 -39.21 38.71 31.94
N SER A 366 -40.18 38.96 31.07
CA SER A 366 -40.43 38.19 29.85
C SER A 366 -39.76 38.81 28.63
N SER A 367 -39.92 38.16 27.48
CA SER A 367 -39.53 38.65 26.16
C SER A 367 -40.17 40.00 25.80
N GLU A 368 -41.36 40.28 26.32
CA GLU A 368 -42.17 41.50 26.06
C GLU A 368 -41.76 42.69 26.94
N HIS A 369 -40.80 42.51 27.87
CA HIS A 369 -40.42 43.56 28.82
C HIS A 369 -39.69 44.74 28.14
N PRO A 370 -40.09 46.01 28.38
CA PRO A 370 -39.66 47.17 27.59
C PRO A 370 -38.17 47.55 27.67
N ASN A 371 -37.47 47.19 28.75
CA ASN A 371 -36.02 47.42 28.91
C ASN A 371 -35.16 46.20 28.52
N TYR A 372 -35.77 45.16 27.93
CA TYR A 372 -35.19 43.87 27.56
C TYR A 372 -34.19 43.30 28.59
N TYR A 373 -34.73 42.65 29.63
CA TYR A 373 -33.96 41.85 30.60
C TYR A 373 -34.26 40.35 30.42
N GLY A 374 -34.29 39.90 29.16
CA GLY A 374 -34.70 38.54 28.80
C GLY A 374 -33.81 37.47 29.44
N PRO A 375 -34.36 36.33 29.86
CA PRO A 375 -33.58 35.28 30.48
C PRO A 375 -32.54 34.71 29.51
N TYR A 376 -31.38 34.32 30.04
CA TYR A 376 -30.31 33.70 29.24
C TYR A 376 -29.70 32.52 29.98
N LEU A 377 -29.04 31.62 29.24
CA LEU A 377 -28.51 30.37 29.79
C LEU A 377 -26.98 30.41 29.83
N GLU A 378 -26.39 30.13 31.00
CA GLU A 378 -24.95 29.96 31.19
C GLU A 378 -24.64 28.48 31.40
N ILE A 379 -23.82 27.87 30.53
CA ILE A 379 -23.47 26.44 30.57
C ILE A 379 -21.95 26.28 30.64
N THR A 380 -21.50 25.41 31.53
CA THR A 380 -20.13 24.89 31.55
C THR A 380 -20.21 23.37 31.38
N TYR A 381 -19.39 22.81 30.49
CA TYR A 381 -19.41 21.39 30.14
C TYR A 381 -18.01 20.89 29.85
N ASN A 382 -17.84 19.57 29.94
CA ASN A 382 -16.61 18.85 29.60
C ASN A 382 -16.77 18.23 28.21
N VAL A 383 -15.93 18.64 27.26
CA VAL A 383 -15.74 18.03 25.95
C VAL A 383 -14.79 16.83 26.07
N PRO A 384 -15.22 15.62 25.70
CA PRO A 384 -14.34 14.44 25.75
C PRO A 384 -13.05 14.63 24.93
N PRO A 385 -11.94 13.98 25.31
CA PRO A 385 -10.69 14.05 24.56
C PRO A 385 -10.85 13.45 23.16
N THR A 386 -10.01 13.87 22.23
CA THR A 386 -9.98 13.30 20.87
C THR A 386 -9.57 11.82 20.89
N ALA A 387 -9.81 11.09 19.80
CA ALA A 387 -9.21 9.76 19.67
C ALA A 387 -7.68 9.87 19.64
N PRO A 388 -6.95 8.93 20.28
CA PRO A 388 -5.53 8.72 19.98
C PRO A 388 -5.36 8.11 18.59
N THR A 389 -4.13 7.85 18.16
CA THR A 389 -3.87 7.10 16.92
C THR A 389 -2.97 5.91 17.20
N VAL A 390 -3.46 4.68 17.07
CA VAL A 390 -2.71 3.44 17.19
C VAL A 390 -1.64 3.42 16.10
N THR A 391 -0.39 3.27 16.50
CA THR A 391 0.77 3.23 15.59
C THR A 391 1.39 1.84 15.53
N SER A 392 1.29 1.05 16.60
CA SER A 392 1.69 -0.36 16.60
C SER A 392 0.96 -1.14 17.70
N PRO A 393 0.39 -2.32 17.40
CA PRO A 393 0.36 -2.97 16.09
C PRO A 393 -0.64 -2.26 15.16
N ASN A 394 -0.38 -2.22 13.86
CA ASN A 394 -1.24 -1.54 12.89
C ASN A 394 -1.57 -2.36 11.63
N GLY A 395 -1.14 -3.62 11.56
CA GLY A 395 -1.49 -4.58 10.53
C GLY A 395 -0.30 -5.36 9.97
N GLY A 396 -0.41 -6.69 9.95
CA GLY A 396 0.56 -7.60 9.36
C GLY A 396 1.73 -7.99 10.28
N GLU A 397 1.87 -7.39 11.45
CA GLU A 397 2.88 -7.81 12.42
C GLU A 397 2.59 -9.22 12.97
N THR A 398 3.63 -9.93 13.40
CA THR A 398 3.50 -11.20 14.13
C THR A 398 4.15 -11.04 15.49
N TRP A 399 3.38 -11.19 16.56
CA TRP A 399 3.78 -10.91 17.93
C TRP A 399 3.78 -12.18 18.78
N ASN A 400 4.80 -12.30 19.63
CA ASN A 400 4.93 -13.34 20.63
C ASN A 400 5.49 -12.75 21.93
N SER A 401 5.06 -13.25 23.08
CA SER A 401 5.52 -12.76 24.37
C SER A 401 5.51 -11.22 24.51
N LEU A 402 6.55 -10.59 25.07
CA LEU A 402 6.58 -9.18 25.45
C LEU A 402 6.72 -8.23 24.25
N HIS A 403 5.68 -7.45 23.96
CA HIS A 403 5.68 -6.40 22.94
C HIS A 403 5.18 -5.07 23.49
N THR A 404 5.56 -3.96 22.81
CA THR A 404 5.13 -2.61 23.19
C THR A 404 4.12 -2.09 22.19
N ILE A 405 2.91 -1.81 22.68
CA ILE A 405 1.85 -1.13 21.96
C ILE A 405 2.14 0.36 22.00
N THR A 406 2.01 1.07 20.88
CA THR A 406 2.33 2.51 20.78
C THR A 406 1.22 3.28 20.08
N TRP A 407 1.04 4.55 20.48
CA TRP A 407 0.06 5.45 19.88
C TRP A 407 0.52 6.91 19.93
N SER A 408 -0.03 7.71 19.02
CA SER A 408 0.01 9.17 19.11
C SER A 408 -1.01 9.64 20.15
N GLY A 409 -0.59 10.57 21.01
CA GLY A 409 -1.43 11.08 22.09
C GLY A 409 -2.68 11.79 21.59
N ALA A 410 -3.79 11.58 22.30
CA ALA A 410 -5.01 12.38 22.18
C ALA A 410 -4.83 13.81 22.70
N ILE A 411 -5.73 14.71 22.31
CA ILE A 411 -5.82 16.09 22.81
C ILE A 411 -7.04 16.19 23.69
N ASP A 412 -6.89 16.80 24.87
CA ASP A 412 -7.99 17.21 25.73
C ASP A 412 -8.40 18.64 25.38
N PRO A 413 -9.60 18.89 24.81
CA PRO A 413 -10.08 20.24 24.52
C PRO A 413 -10.31 21.07 25.78
N ASP A 414 -10.56 20.43 26.93
CA ASP A 414 -10.85 21.09 28.20
C ASP A 414 -9.61 21.30 29.08
N GLY A 415 -8.46 20.80 28.64
CA GLY A 415 -7.21 20.77 29.39
C GLY A 415 -6.85 22.14 29.93
N THR A 416 -7.28 22.41 31.16
CA THR A 416 -6.93 23.64 31.87
C THR A 416 -5.43 23.56 32.19
N PRO A 417 -4.65 24.61 31.85
CA PRO A 417 -3.23 24.60 32.14
C PRO A 417 -2.97 24.38 33.65
N ASP A 418 -2.05 23.47 33.99
CA ASP A 418 -1.64 23.17 35.37
C ASP A 418 -1.10 24.45 36.01
N VAL A 419 -1.89 25.08 36.89
CA VAL A 419 -1.45 26.22 37.69
C VAL A 419 -0.58 25.67 38.81
N THR A 420 0.71 25.45 38.52
CA THR A 420 1.67 25.21 39.60
C THR A 420 2.05 26.55 40.21
N THR A 421 1.61 26.77 41.45
CA THR A 421 1.77 28.01 42.23
C THR A 421 3.23 28.42 42.41
N GLY A 422 3.76 29.17 41.46
CA GLY A 422 4.78 30.18 41.70
C GLY A 422 4.11 31.46 42.22
N THR A 423 3.49 31.37 43.40
CA THR A 423 2.96 32.47 44.24
C THR A 423 2.05 33.49 43.53
N ALA A 424 0.73 33.30 43.66
CA ALA A 424 -0.20 34.43 43.54
C ALA A 424 0.19 35.49 44.58
N VAL A 425 0.60 36.67 44.12
CA VAL A 425 0.84 37.80 45.01
C VAL A 425 -0.51 38.48 45.26
N SER A 426 -1.26 37.91 46.21
CA SER A 426 -2.58 38.39 46.59
C SER A 426 -2.51 39.17 47.91
N SER A 427 -2.04 40.41 47.87
CA SER A 427 -2.39 41.37 48.92
C SER A 427 -2.31 42.80 48.42
N TYR A 428 -3.49 43.41 48.19
CA TYR A 428 -3.70 44.81 47.80
C TYR A 428 -3.34 45.80 48.91
N ALA A 429 -2.15 45.71 49.49
CA ALA A 429 -1.80 46.54 50.65
C ALA A 429 -1.23 47.91 50.27
N SER A 430 -0.66 48.11 49.06
CA SER A 430 -0.31 49.42 48.47
C SER A 430 0.24 49.27 47.04
N PRO A 431 -0.58 49.39 45.98
CA PRO A 431 -0.09 49.23 44.60
C PRO A 431 0.81 50.41 44.21
N MET A 432 2.08 50.13 43.90
CA MET A 432 2.96 51.07 43.19
C MET A 432 2.89 50.76 41.70
N THR A 433 3.07 51.77 40.86
CA THR A 433 3.10 51.60 39.39
C THR A 433 4.47 51.97 38.84
N VAL A 434 4.93 51.22 37.84
CA VAL A 434 6.26 51.42 37.23
C VAL A 434 6.15 51.58 35.72
N ASN A 435 7.11 52.32 35.16
CA ASN A 435 7.26 52.57 33.73
C ASN A 435 8.37 51.70 33.12
N GLY A 436 8.21 51.35 31.85
CA GLY A 436 9.27 50.71 31.06
C GLY A 436 9.29 49.19 31.18
N PRO A 437 10.25 48.52 30.50
CA PRO A 437 10.41 47.07 30.57
C PRO A 437 10.58 46.61 32.02
N ILE A 438 9.79 45.62 32.40
CA ILE A 438 9.79 45.05 33.75
C ILE A 438 9.76 43.53 33.63
N GLY A 439 10.35 42.84 34.59
CA GLY A 439 10.29 41.40 34.65
C GLY A 439 10.32 40.88 36.07
N GLN A 440 10.21 39.57 36.19
CA GLN A 440 10.24 38.86 37.47
C GLN A 440 11.09 37.61 37.30
N GLN A 441 12.01 37.40 38.24
CA GLN A 441 12.65 36.09 38.38
C GLN A 441 11.65 35.08 38.95
N PHE A 442 11.72 33.84 38.49
CA PHE A 442 11.03 32.72 39.12
C PHE A 442 11.85 31.44 39.03
N ILE A 443 11.65 30.52 39.97
CA ILE A 443 12.20 29.17 39.91
C ILE A 443 11.08 28.25 39.45
N ALA A 444 11.30 27.52 38.37
CA ALA A 444 10.36 26.50 37.91
C ALA A 444 10.27 25.36 38.94
N THR A 445 9.05 25.00 39.36
CA THR A 445 8.82 23.94 40.39
C THR A 445 8.47 22.59 39.79
N LYS A 446 8.28 22.53 38.46
CA LYS A 446 8.04 21.32 37.65
C LYS A 446 8.68 21.51 36.26
N THR A 447 8.93 20.41 35.55
CA THR A 447 9.37 20.44 34.14
C THR A 447 8.13 20.42 33.25
N GLY A 448 8.06 21.28 32.24
CA GLY A 448 6.88 21.40 31.38
C GLY A 448 6.97 22.55 30.38
N LYS A 449 5.82 22.99 29.86
CA LYS A 449 5.71 24.15 28.98
C LYS A 449 4.99 25.29 29.70
N LEU A 450 5.47 26.52 29.60
CA LEU A 450 4.78 27.72 30.10
C LEU A 450 3.72 28.15 29.07
N GLY A 451 2.46 27.83 29.32
CA GLY A 451 1.35 28.00 28.38
C GLY A 451 0.76 29.40 28.32
N ALA A 452 0.67 30.09 29.45
CA ALA A 452 0.20 31.48 29.51
C ALA A 452 0.75 32.23 30.73
N VAL A 453 0.60 33.55 30.74
CA VAL A 453 0.96 34.44 31.85
C VAL A 453 -0.14 35.47 32.03
N ASP A 454 -0.62 35.72 33.24
CA ASP A 454 -1.39 36.93 33.54
C ASP A 454 -0.47 38.03 34.04
N VAL A 455 -0.71 39.27 33.63
CA VAL A 455 -0.06 40.45 34.19
C VAL A 455 -1.12 41.47 34.57
N LEU A 456 -0.96 42.10 35.72
CA LEU A 456 -1.83 43.19 36.15
C LEU A 456 -1.34 44.53 35.56
N LEU A 457 -2.17 45.13 34.71
CA LEU A 457 -1.90 46.38 34.01
C LEU A 457 -2.84 47.49 34.50
N TYR A 458 -2.36 48.73 34.46
CA TYR A 458 -3.15 49.91 34.81
C TYR A 458 -2.93 51.03 33.78
N SER A 459 -4.03 51.56 33.23
CA SER A 459 -3.98 52.71 32.32
C SER A 459 -4.28 54.02 33.08
N GLN A 460 -3.42 55.04 32.92
CA GLN A 460 -3.55 56.32 33.63
C GLN A 460 -4.44 57.36 32.93
N SER A 461 -4.79 57.18 31.65
CA SER A 461 -5.36 58.23 30.80
C SER A 461 -6.45 57.72 29.85
N GLY A 462 -7.45 57.03 30.38
CA GLY A 462 -8.51 56.39 29.58
C GLY A 462 -8.15 54.97 29.16
N THR A 463 -8.83 54.41 28.15
CA THR A 463 -8.47 53.10 27.60
C THR A 463 -7.17 53.22 26.79
N THR A 464 -6.16 52.41 27.09
CA THR A 464 -4.88 52.37 26.36
C THR A 464 -4.74 51.05 25.64
N SER A 465 -4.46 51.09 24.33
CA SER A 465 -4.06 49.92 23.55
C SER A 465 -2.56 49.94 23.27
N ALA A 466 -1.90 48.78 23.34
CA ALA A 466 -0.47 48.64 23.13
C ALA A 466 -0.09 47.22 22.68
N THR A 467 1.01 47.08 21.95
CA THR A 467 1.65 45.78 21.72
C THR A 467 2.70 45.53 22.80
N LEU A 468 2.49 44.50 23.62
CA LEU A 468 3.43 44.05 24.64
C LEU A 468 4.18 42.80 24.17
N ASN A 469 5.49 42.77 24.37
CA ASN A 469 6.30 41.56 24.16
C ASN A 469 6.50 40.86 25.50
N VAL A 470 6.07 39.61 25.59
CA VAL A 470 6.33 38.75 26.75
C VAL A 470 7.47 37.81 26.38
N GLU A 471 8.54 37.86 27.16
CA GLU A 471 9.83 37.22 26.88
C GLU A 471 10.24 36.29 28.04
N LEU A 472 10.74 35.11 27.74
CA LEU A 472 11.40 34.22 28.70
C LEU A 472 12.92 34.31 28.51
N TRP A 473 13.66 34.46 29.61
CA TRP A 473 15.11 34.62 29.60
C TRP A 473 15.82 33.64 30.53
N ALA A 474 16.99 33.18 30.09
CA ALA A 474 17.99 32.60 30.99
C ALA A 474 18.67 33.71 31.80
N LEU A 475 19.09 33.41 33.03
CA LEU A 475 19.75 34.36 33.92
C LEU A 475 21.26 34.07 34.02
N ASP A 476 22.07 35.12 34.17
CA ASP A 476 23.50 35.00 34.46
C ASP A 476 23.77 34.63 35.93
N GLY A 477 25.06 34.51 36.29
CA GLY A 477 25.48 34.21 37.67
C GLY A 477 25.09 35.26 38.72
N ASN A 478 24.63 36.45 38.29
CA ASN A 478 24.11 37.51 39.15
C ASN A 478 22.56 37.55 39.16
N GLY A 479 21.91 36.65 38.43
CA GLY A 479 20.45 36.59 38.30
C GLY A 479 19.86 37.57 37.29
N LEU A 480 20.66 38.18 36.42
CA LEU A 480 20.18 39.15 35.42
C LEU A 480 19.93 38.49 34.06
N PRO A 481 19.01 39.00 33.23
CA PRO A 481 18.73 38.45 31.90
C PRO A 481 20.01 38.36 31.04
N SER A 482 20.31 37.16 30.54
CA SER A 482 21.54 36.88 29.78
C SER A 482 21.25 36.53 28.33
N SER A 483 20.37 35.56 28.09
CA SER A 483 19.91 35.16 26.75
C SER A 483 18.40 34.98 26.72
N LYS A 484 17.78 35.47 25.64
CA LYS A 484 16.37 35.31 25.36
C LYS A 484 16.12 33.87 24.89
N LEU A 485 15.24 33.16 25.59
CA LEU A 485 14.85 31.78 25.28
C LEU A 485 13.56 31.74 24.47
N HIS A 486 12.67 32.72 24.66
CA HIS A 486 11.40 32.81 23.96
C HIS A 486 10.87 34.25 23.97
N GLU A 487 10.05 34.60 22.98
CA GLU A 487 9.36 35.89 22.87
C GLU A 487 8.09 35.74 22.03
N GLN A 488 7.02 36.39 22.47
CA GLN A 488 5.79 36.54 21.70
C GLN A 488 5.19 37.92 21.96
N SER A 489 4.66 38.53 20.89
CA SER A 489 3.97 39.82 20.93
C SER A 489 2.47 39.64 21.13
N PHE A 490 1.86 40.54 21.90
CA PHE A 490 0.45 40.53 22.22
C PHE A 490 -0.13 41.94 22.16
N ASN A 491 -1.24 42.10 21.44
CA ASN A 491 -1.97 43.35 21.42
C ASN A 491 -2.94 43.38 22.59
N VAL A 492 -2.78 44.35 23.48
CA VAL A 492 -3.62 44.52 24.68
C VAL A 492 -4.39 45.81 24.61
N THR A 493 -5.63 45.79 25.13
CA THR A 493 -6.46 46.98 25.33
C THR A 493 -6.87 47.01 26.80
N VAL A 494 -6.39 48.01 27.53
CA VAL A 494 -6.55 48.11 28.98
C VAL A 494 -7.41 49.33 29.32
N PRO A 495 -8.61 49.15 29.91
CA PRO A 495 -9.46 50.26 30.33
C PRO A 495 -8.81 51.07 31.47
N ASN A 496 -9.39 52.21 31.84
CA ASN A 496 -8.93 53.03 32.98
C ASN A 496 -9.28 52.37 34.33
N ALA A 497 -8.76 51.17 34.55
CA ALA A 497 -8.91 50.35 35.75
C ALA A 497 -7.76 49.33 35.82
N ASN A 498 -7.51 48.80 37.02
CA ASN A 498 -6.61 47.66 37.17
C ASN A 498 -7.22 46.46 36.45
N THR A 499 -6.52 45.95 35.44
CA THR A 499 -7.02 44.88 34.59
C THR A 499 -5.98 43.77 34.50
N TRP A 500 -6.39 42.55 34.85
CA TRP A 500 -5.61 41.36 34.57
C TRP A 500 -5.70 41.04 33.09
N TYR A 501 -4.57 40.93 32.43
CA TYR A 501 -4.50 40.54 31.02
C TYR A 501 -3.80 39.20 30.90
N ASN A 502 -4.44 38.25 30.20
CA ASN A 502 -3.94 36.89 30.00
C ASN A 502 -3.21 36.77 28.65
N PHE A 503 -1.92 36.45 28.71
CA PHE A 503 -1.02 36.29 27.57
C PHE A 503 -0.83 34.79 27.28
N ILE A 504 -1.55 34.25 26.29
CA ILE A 504 -1.48 32.83 25.91
C ILE A 504 -0.45 32.61 24.81
N PHE A 505 0.58 31.80 25.09
CA PHE A 505 1.61 31.51 24.09
C PHE A 505 1.06 30.56 23.01
N SER A 506 1.21 30.94 21.74
CA SER A 506 0.86 30.07 20.61
C SER A 506 1.88 28.95 20.41
N ASN A 507 3.14 29.18 20.83
CA ASN A 507 4.17 28.17 20.92
C ASN A 507 4.83 28.20 22.32
N PRO A 508 4.23 27.54 23.32
CA PRO A 508 4.65 27.60 24.72
C PRO A 508 6.12 27.19 24.94
N PRO A 509 6.96 28.03 25.60
CA PRO A 509 8.35 27.70 25.86
C PRO A 509 8.53 26.61 26.92
N ASN A 510 9.56 25.78 26.74
CA ASN A 510 9.93 24.74 27.69
C ASN A 510 10.62 25.33 28.93
N ILE A 511 10.26 24.83 30.11
CA ILE A 511 10.88 25.15 31.40
C ILE A 511 11.26 23.86 32.13
N THR A 512 12.34 23.91 32.90
CA THR A 512 12.89 22.73 33.61
C THR A 512 12.81 22.92 35.11
N ASN A 513 12.35 21.90 35.84
CA ASN A 513 12.26 21.92 37.30
C ASN A 513 13.59 22.34 37.94
N GLY A 514 13.53 23.24 38.93
CA GLY A 514 14.67 23.76 39.69
C GLY A 514 15.46 24.87 38.99
N VAL A 515 15.22 25.15 37.71
CA VAL A 515 15.92 26.21 36.97
C VAL A 515 15.26 27.57 37.25
N LYS A 516 16.09 28.60 37.45
CA LYS A 516 15.65 29.98 37.63
C LYS A 516 15.63 30.73 36.29
N TYR A 517 14.50 31.33 35.96
CA TYR A 517 14.27 32.08 34.73
C TYR A 517 13.87 33.54 35.03
N GLY A 518 14.02 34.42 34.04
CA GLY A 518 13.45 35.76 34.05
C GLY A 518 12.29 35.86 33.05
N LEU A 519 11.11 36.23 33.52
CA LEU A 519 9.97 36.54 32.66
C LEU A 519 9.85 38.06 32.53
N ILE A 520 9.93 38.58 31.31
CA ILE A 520 10.02 40.02 31.04
C ILE A 520 8.86 40.44 30.15
N VAL A 521 8.27 41.60 30.46
CA VAL A 521 7.26 42.25 29.62
C VAL A 521 7.82 43.60 29.17
N ARG A 522 7.79 43.84 27.86
CA ARG A 522 8.28 45.08 27.22
C ARG A 522 7.25 45.66 26.27
N GLY A 523 7.49 46.88 25.80
CA GLY A 523 6.66 47.54 24.77
C GLY A 523 5.53 48.41 25.32
N ALA A 524 5.37 48.48 26.65
CA ALA A 524 4.34 49.34 27.25
C ALA A 524 4.62 50.83 26.99
N PRO A 525 3.66 51.58 26.42
CA PRO A 525 3.77 53.03 26.29
C PRO A 525 3.66 53.70 27.66
N SER A 526 4.03 54.98 27.75
CA SER A 526 4.01 55.72 29.01
C SER A 526 2.63 55.83 29.67
N SER A 527 1.52 55.64 28.93
CA SER A 527 0.16 55.63 29.46
C SER A 527 -0.22 54.33 30.17
N LEU A 528 0.51 53.23 29.90
CA LEU A 528 0.29 51.92 30.49
C LEU A 528 1.35 51.63 31.55
N LYS A 529 0.89 51.27 32.75
CA LYS A 529 1.76 50.95 33.88
C LYS A 529 1.66 49.48 34.27
N PHE A 530 2.77 48.98 34.78
CA PHE A 530 2.83 47.69 35.45
C PHE A 530 2.59 47.87 36.94
N VAL A 531 1.71 47.05 37.51
CA VAL A 531 1.44 47.05 38.94
C VAL A 531 2.48 46.17 39.65
N VAL A 532 3.02 46.68 40.77
CA VAL A 532 4.01 45.99 41.57
C VAL A 532 3.60 45.95 43.04
N ASP A 533 3.88 44.81 43.67
CA ASP A 533 3.68 44.62 45.10
C ASP A 533 4.96 45.00 45.86
N THR A 534 4.80 45.97 46.76
CA THR A 534 5.86 46.51 47.63
C THR A 534 5.92 45.81 48.99
N THR A 535 5.00 44.90 49.26
CA THR A 535 4.92 44.13 50.52
C THR A 535 5.42 42.69 50.38
N GLY A 536 5.86 42.32 49.17
CA GLY A 536 6.08 40.94 48.74
C GLY A 536 7.09 40.11 49.56
N THR A 537 6.78 38.81 49.67
CA THR A 537 7.47 37.80 50.50
C THR A 537 8.39 36.85 49.71
N TYR A 538 8.60 37.07 48.41
CA TYR A 538 9.30 36.13 47.51
C TYR A 538 10.83 36.26 47.55
N SER A 539 11.41 36.12 48.74
CA SER A 539 12.83 36.40 49.05
C SER A 539 13.89 35.73 48.16
N GLN A 540 13.57 34.63 47.47
CA GLN A 540 14.51 33.88 46.61
C GLN A 540 14.61 34.44 45.18
N CYS A 541 13.66 35.26 44.75
CA CYS A 541 13.55 35.79 43.40
C CYS A 541 13.28 37.29 43.45
N LYS A 542 13.80 38.02 42.47
CA LYS A 542 13.74 39.47 42.44
C LYS A 542 13.01 39.96 41.20
N ARG A 543 12.32 41.09 41.31
CA ARG A 543 11.85 41.84 40.16
C ARG A 543 13.05 42.37 39.37
N LEU A 544 12.90 42.41 38.06
CA LEU A 544 13.91 42.89 37.12
C LEU A 544 13.40 44.21 36.55
N ASP A 545 14.18 45.27 36.72
CA ASP A 545 13.86 46.61 36.23
C ASP A 545 14.88 47.04 35.17
N TRP A 546 14.41 47.78 34.16
CA TRP A 546 15.27 48.36 33.13
C TRP A 546 15.47 49.86 33.37
N ASN A 547 16.72 50.31 33.48
CA ASN A 547 17.05 51.74 33.69
C ASN A 547 17.30 52.54 32.40
N GLY A 548 17.12 51.94 31.22
CA GLY A 548 17.46 52.54 29.93
C GLY A 548 18.74 51.98 29.30
N SER A 549 19.66 51.41 30.07
CA SER A 549 20.93 50.86 29.58
C SER A 549 21.26 49.45 30.07
N SER A 550 20.76 49.04 31.24
CA SER A 550 21.08 47.76 31.89
C SER A 550 19.94 47.27 32.78
N TRP A 551 19.85 45.95 32.94
CA TRP A 551 18.96 45.31 33.91
C TRP A 551 19.52 45.36 35.32
N PHE A 552 18.67 45.55 36.31
CA PHE A 552 19.01 45.42 37.72
C PHE A 552 17.87 44.75 38.50
N ALA A 553 18.20 44.20 39.67
CA ALA A 553 17.25 43.44 40.48
C ALA A 553 16.72 44.26 41.66
N ASN A 554 15.40 44.22 41.88
CA ASN A 554 14.69 44.91 42.96
C ASN A 554 14.03 43.91 43.92
N ALA A 555 13.90 44.28 45.19
CA ALA A 555 13.34 43.40 46.23
C ALA A 555 11.80 43.29 46.18
N ASN A 556 11.12 44.23 45.52
CA ASN A 556 9.68 44.19 45.31
C ASN A 556 9.30 43.15 44.25
N ASN A 557 8.01 42.79 44.15
CA ASN A 557 7.50 41.82 43.18
C ASN A 557 6.71 42.49 42.06
N PHE A 558 6.77 41.92 40.87
CA PHE A 558 5.89 42.27 39.75
C PHE A 558 4.65 41.37 39.75
N ASP A 559 3.45 41.98 39.72
CA ASP A 559 2.19 41.24 39.85
C ASP A 559 1.86 40.46 38.57
N MET A 560 2.14 39.16 38.63
CA MET A 560 1.90 38.21 37.55
C MET A 560 1.39 36.86 38.06
N LYS A 561 0.68 36.12 37.19
CA LYS A 561 0.38 34.70 37.37
C LYS A 561 0.94 33.92 36.18
N MET A 562 1.37 32.69 36.39
CA MET A 562 1.91 31.84 35.32
C MET A 562 1.07 30.57 35.21
N TYR A 563 0.79 30.17 33.98
CA TYR A 563 0.02 29.00 33.61
C TYR A 563 0.89 28.06 32.80
N PHE A 564 1.04 26.81 33.18
CA PHE A 564 1.80 25.82 32.41
C PHE A 564 0.84 25.06 31.50
N SER A 565 1.16 24.87 30.22
CA SER A 565 0.36 23.99 29.35
C SER A 565 0.19 22.64 30.05
N PRO A 566 -1.00 22.02 29.99
CA PRO A 566 -1.27 20.83 30.79
C PRO A 566 -0.16 19.80 30.52
N SER A 567 0.46 19.29 31.59
CA SER A 567 1.12 17.99 31.50
C SER A 567 0.07 17.05 30.92
N ASN A 568 0.36 16.29 29.87
CA ASN A 568 -0.62 15.34 29.34
C ASN A 568 -1.06 14.39 30.47
N THR A 569 -2.20 14.69 31.10
CA THR A 569 -2.77 13.91 32.21
C THR A 569 -3.68 12.81 31.69
N LEU A 570 -3.90 12.76 30.36
CA LEU A 570 -4.75 11.76 29.74
C LEU A 570 -4.21 10.37 30.04
N GLN A 571 -5.09 9.52 30.54
CA GLN A 571 -4.86 8.10 30.68
C GLN A 571 -5.53 7.40 29.50
N TYR A 572 -5.07 6.19 29.17
CA TYR A 572 -5.59 5.46 28.03
C TYR A 572 -6.09 4.08 28.47
N GLN A 573 -7.24 3.68 27.92
CA GLN A 573 -7.72 2.31 28.00
C GLN A 573 -7.27 1.56 26.75
N ILE A 574 -6.78 0.33 26.90
CA ILE A 574 -6.34 -0.50 25.79
C ILE A 574 -7.02 -1.85 25.85
N GLN A 575 -7.56 -2.27 24.70
CA GLN A 575 -8.21 -3.56 24.53
C GLN A 575 -7.61 -4.37 23.40
N LEU A 576 -7.64 -5.69 23.57
CA LEU A 576 -7.26 -6.69 22.58
C LEU A 576 -8.49 -7.45 22.10
N SER A 577 -8.61 -7.62 20.79
CA SER A 577 -9.50 -8.58 20.16
C SER A 577 -8.67 -9.68 19.52
N THR A 578 -9.16 -10.93 19.56
CA THR A 578 -8.56 -12.09 18.89
C THR A 578 -9.42 -12.62 17.74
N ASN A 579 -10.51 -11.91 17.41
CA ASN A 579 -11.53 -12.28 16.43
C ASN A 579 -11.97 -11.11 15.55
N ASN A 580 -11.00 -10.31 15.08
CA ASN A 580 -11.19 -9.18 14.15
C ASN A 580 -12.23 -8.15 14.64
N GLY A 581 -12.22 -7.85 15.93
CA GLY A 581 -13.06 -6.81 16.54
C GLY A 581 -14.47 -7.23 16.95
N GLN A 582 -14.83 -8.51 16.82
CA GLN A 582 -16.16 -9.00 17.25
C GLN A 582 -16.33 -8.99 18.78
N SER A 583 -15.25 -9.29 19.53
CA SER A 583 -15.21 -9.18 20.99
C SER A 583 -13.88 -8.60 21.46
N TRP A 584 -13.90 -7.92 22.61
CA TRP A 584 -12.77 -7.19 23.15
C TRP A 584 -12.52 -7.52 24.62
N LYS A 585 -11.25 -7.68 24.99
CA LYS A 585 -10.74 -7.90 26.34
C LYS A 585 -9.88 -6.71 26.76
N ASP A 586 -10.09 -6.18 27.96
CA ASP A 586 -9.18 -5.19 28.55
C ASP A 586 -7.80 -5.81 28.83
N ILE A 587 -6.77 -5.23 28.24
CA ILE A 587 -5.37 -5.52 28.60
C ILE A 587 -4.82 -4.47 29.57
N VAL A 588 -5.37 -3.25 29.54
CA VAL A 588 -5.21 -2.25 30.60
C VAL A 588 -6.42 -1.32 30.64
N ALA A 589 -7.00 -1.13 31.83
CA ALA A 589 -8.17 -0.27 32.03
C ALA A 589 -7.81 1.22 31.94
N LEU A 590 -6.71 1.63 32.59
CA LEU A 590 -6.14 2.98 32.52
C LEU A 590 -4.62 2.90 32.62
N THR A 591 -3.90 3.49 31.68
CA THR A 591 -2.43 3.63 31.73
C THR A 591 -2.00 4.67 32.77
N SER A 592 -0.69 4.82 32.97
CA SER A 592 -0.16 5.99 33.69
C SER A 592 -0.47 7.28 32.90
N PRO A 593 -0.73 8.41 33.59
CA PRO A 593 -0.99 9.69 32.93
C PRO A 593 0.08 10.05 31.90
N GLY A 594 -0.35 10.43 30.69
CA GLY A 594 0.52 10.87 29.60
C GLY A 594 1.25 9.76 28.85
N ALA A 595 0.95 8.49 29.13
CA ALA A 595 1.56 7.37 28.41
C ALA A 595 1.21 7.42 26.92
N THR A 596 2.20 7.16 26.06
CA THR A 596 2.04 6.97 24.61
C THR A 596 2.46 5.56 24.16
N SER A 597 2.74 4.70 25.14
CA SER A 597 3.14 3.32 24.93
C SER A 597 2.77 2.44 26.13
N TYR A 598 2.50 1.16 25.89
CA TYR A 598 2.23 0.18 26.94
C TYR A 598 2.81 -1.18 26.55
N THR A 599 3.66 -1.73 27.41
CA THR A 599 4.25 -3.05 27.20
C THR A 599 3.34 -4.13 27.75
N TYR A 600 3.03 -5.15 26.93
CA TYR A 600 2.15 -6.26 27.27
C TYR A 600 2.78 -7.59 26.85
N ASP A 601 2.61 -8.62 27.68
CA ASP A 601 3.09 -9.98 27.39
C ASP A 601 1.98 -10.83 26.77
N PHE A 602 2.13 -11.10 25.48
CA PHE A 602 1.18 -11.86 24.67
C PHE A 602 1.32 -13.38 24.86
N ILE A 603 2.26 -13.88 25.67
CA ILE A 603 2.56 -15.32 25.77
C ILE A 603 1.37 -16.19 26.20
N ASN A 604 0.41 -15.61 26.95
CA ASN A 604 -0.78 -16.30 27.41
C ASN A 604 -2.03 -16.02 26.55
N GLU A 605 -1.90 -15.20 25.50
CA GLU A 605 -3.00 -14.96 24.58
C GLU A 605 -3.11 -16.11 23.57
N PRO A 606 -4.34 -16.47 23.14
CA PRO A 606 -4.51 -17.53 22.15
C PRO A 606 -3.92 -17.12 20.81
N GLU A 607 -3.30 -18.07 20.10
CA GLU A 607 -2.81 -17.84 18.75
C GLU A 607 -3.97 -17.51 17.81
N THR A 608 -3.77 -16.49 16.98
CA THR A 608 -4.78 -16.01 16.03
C THR A 608 -4.13 -15.12 14.97
N SER A 609 -4.63 -15.17 13.74
CA SER A 609 -4.27 -14.22 12.67
C SER A 609 -5.24 -13.04 12.56
N LEU A 610 -6.16 -12.92 13.52
CA LEU A 610 -7.25 -11.94 13.53
C LEU A 610 -7.16 -10.97 14.70
N ALA A 611 -5.96 -10.76 15.27
CA ALA A 611 -5.83 -9.90 16.43
C ALA A 611 -5.94 -8.41 16.06
N LYS A 612 -6.56 -7.62 16.93
CA LYS A 612 -6.65 -6.15 16.82
C LYS A 612 -6.45 -5.49 18.17
N ILE A 613 -5.90 -4.28 18.16
CA ILE A 613 -5.84 -3.40 19.34
C ILE A 613 -6.77 -2.22 19.13
N ARG A 614 -7.41 -1.75 20.21
CA ARG A 614 -8.06 -0.44 20.23
C ARG A 614 -7.71 0.35 21.48
N ILE A 615 -7.62 1.66 21.33
CA ILE A 615 -7.19 2.59 22.37
C ILE A 615 -8.13 3.80 22.41
N ARG A 616 -8.49 4.27 23.61
CA ARG A 616 -9.20 5.54 23.80
C ARG A 616 -8.62 6.31 24.97
N ALA A 617 -8.72 7.64 24.91
CA ALA A 617 -8.27 8.54 25.97
C ALA A 617 -9.34 8.76 27.04
N TYR A 618 -8.88 9.11 28.24
CA TYR A 618 -9.71 9.46 29.40
C TYR A 618 -9.11 10.69 30.09
N ASP A 619 -9.93 11.72 30.29
CA ASP A 619 -9.55 13.02 30.87
C ASP A 619 -9.76 13.12 32.40
N GLY A 620 -10.33 12.07 33.02
CA GLY A 620 -10.73 12.07 34.43
C GLY A 620 -12.24 12.27 34.66
N THR A 621 -12.97 12.66 33.62
CA THR A 621 -14.44 12.85 33.59
C THR A 621 -15.08 11.96 32.53
N SER A 622 -14.58 12.00 31.29
CA SER A 622 -15.17 11.41 30.09
C SER A 622 -14.14 10.63 29.26
N TYR A 623 -14.63 9.62 28.54
CA TYR A 623 -13.83 8.88 27.55
C TYR A 623 -13.98 9.49 26.17
N GLY A 624 -12.86 9.62 25.46
CA GLY A 624 -12.82 9.92 24.04
C GLY A 624 -13.23 8.74 23.17
N PRO A 625 -13.35 8.95 21.84
CA PRO A 625 -13.60 7.87 20.90
C PRO A 625 -12.46 6.85 20.87
N TRP A 626 -12.79 5.62 20.48
CA TRP A 626 -11.81 4.58 20.21
C TRP A 626 -11.12 4.84 18.87
N ASP A 627 -9.82 4.59 18.83
CA ASP A 627 -9.09 4.28 17.61
C ASP A 627 -8.69 2.81 17.62
N GLU A 628 -8.78 2.17 16.45
CA GLU A 628 -8.45 0.75 16.29
C GLU A 628 -7.27 0.59 15.33
N SER A 629 -6.48 -0.47 15.49
CA SER A 629 -5.45 -0.83 14.53
C SER A 629 -6.04 -0.99 13.11
N ASN A 630 -5.41 -0.37 12.11
CA ASN A 630 -5.86 -0.32 10.71
C ASN A 630 -6.01 -1.71 10.09
N GLY A 631 -5.15 -2.65 10.47
CA GLY A 631 -5.18 -4.05 10.06
C GLY A 631 -5.23 -5.02 11.25
N VAL A 632 -5.37 -6.30 10.91
CA VAL A 632 -5.15 -7.39 11.86
C VAL A 632 -3.66 -7.69 11.99
N PHE A 633 -3.21 -8.04 13.18
CA PHE A 633 -1.89 -8.63 13.43
C PHE A 633 -2.05 -10.09 13.88
N THR A 634 -0.96 -10.84 13.83
CA THR A 634 -0.92 -12.24 14.21
C THR A 634 -0.32 -12.38 15.60
N ILE A 635 -1.00 -13.11 16.48
CA ILE A 635 -0.40 -13.66 17.70
C ILE A 635 0.00 -15.10 17.37
N GLN A 636 1.30 -15.38 17.40
CA GLN A 636 1.82 -16.72 17.10
C GLN A 636 2.98 -17.02 18.04
N HIS A 637 2.90 -18.15 18.74
CA HIS A 637 3.95 -18.59 19.64
C HIS A 637 5.02 -19.37 18.87
N ASN A 638 6.26 -19.23 19.31
CA ASN A 638 7.38 -19.95 18.70
C ASN A 638 7.20 -21.47 18.88
N GLN A 639 7.32 -22.24 17.81
CA GLN A 639 7.30 -23.71 17.88
C GLN A 639 8.72 -24.23 17.75
N ALA A 640 9.04 -25.28 18.52
CA ALA A 640 10.36 -25.89 18.41
C ALA A 640 10.52 -26.55 17.03
N PRO A 641 11.74 -26.57 16.47
CA PRO A 641 11.99 -27.25 15.21
C PRO A 641 11.68 -28.75 15.28
N THR A 642 11.31 -29.33 14.15
CA THR A 642 11.14 -30.78 14.00
C THR A 642 12.46 -31.48 13.68
N VAL A 643 12.47 -32.82 13.69
CA VAL A 643 13.69 -33.61 13.47
C VAL A 643 14.38 -33.24 12.15
N PRO A 644 15.71 -33.08 12.11
CA PRO A 644 16.44 -32.82 10.87
C PRO A 644 16.32 -33.97 9.86
N THR A 645 16.24 -33.64 8.57
CA THR A 645 16.06 -34.60 7.46
C THR A 645 17.21 -34.50 6.45
N ASN A 646 17.19 -35.30 5.37
CA ASN A 646 18.19 -35.24 4.29
C ASN A 646 19.66 -35.38 4.76
N LEU A 647 19.87 -36.25 5.75
CA LEU A 647 21.19 -36.53 6.29
C LEU A 647 22.09 -37.20 5.23
N SER A 648 23.32 -36.70 5.10
CA SER A 648 24.36 -37.24 4.23
C SER A 648 25.74 -37.11 4.89
N PRO A 649 26.63 -38.12 4.81
CA PRO A 649 26.43 -39.44 4.22
C PRO A 649 25.43 -40.32 4.98
N SER A 650 24.70 -41.15 4.24
CA SER A 650 23.69 -42.10 4.73
C SER A 650 23.80 -43.44 4.00
N GLY A 651 23.13 -44.48 4.50
CA GLY A 651 23.04 -45.78 3.85
C GLY A 651 24.35 -46.59 3.81
N GLY A 652 25.36 -46.25 4.62
CA GLY A 652 26.59 -47.02 4.75
C GLY A 652 27.64 -46.72 3.67
N VAL A 653 27.50 -45.62 2.94
CA VAL A 653 28.47 -45.21 1.91
C VAL A 653 29.89 -45.09 2.47
N ALA A 654 30.88 -45.55 1.71
CA ALA A 654 32.27 -45.47 2.10
C ALA A 654 32.84 -44.05 1.91
N LYS A 655 33.62 -43.58 2.89
CA LYS A 655 34.30 -42.30 2.91
C LYS A 655 35.75 -42.49 3.34
N ASP A 656 36.65 -41.77 2.67
CA ASP A 656 38.06 -41.72 3.05
C ASP A 656 38.24 -40.98 4.36
N ARG A 657 38.59 -41.70 5.42
CA ARG A 657 38.83 -41.13 6.75
C ARG A 657 40.06 -40.22 6.79
N GLY A 658 40.99 -40.35 5.85
CA GLY A 658 42.17 -39.50 5.71
C GLY A 658 41.87 -38.12 5.12
N SER A 659 40.64 -37.87 4.70
CA SER A 659 40.17 -36.61 4.11
C SER A 659 39.10 -35.94 4.99
N VAL A 660 38.78 -34.68 4.71
CA VAL A 660 37.63 -34.01 5.34
C VAL A 660 36.34 -34.71 4.92
N ILE A 661 35.48 -35.02 5.90
CA ILE A 661 34.19 -35.66 5.66
C ILE A 661 33.07 -34.70 6.08
N ARG A 662 32.27 -34.26 5.11
CA ARG A 662 31.09 -33.41 5.36
C ARG A 662 29.91 -34.26 5.80
N LEU A 663 29.36 -33.94 6.98
CA LEU A 663 28.07 -34.41 7.47
C LEU A 663 27.06 -33.27 7.29
N SER A 664 26.04 -33.44 6.46
CA SER A 664 25.04 -32.41 6.14
C SER A 664 23.62 -32.89 6.44
N TRP A 665 22.72 -31.97 6.75
CA TRP A 665 21.31 -32.21 7.06
C TRP A 665 20.44 -31.06 6.54
N GLN A 666 19.13 -31.20 6.71
CA GLN A 666 18.14 -30.16 6.51
C GLN A 666 17.48 -29.81 7.85
N HIS A 667 17.50 -28.53 8.21
CA HIS A 667 16.75 -27.97 9.34
C HIS A 667 15.27 -27.84 8.96
N ASN A 668 14.38 -28.20 9.87
CA ASN A 668 12.93 -28.21 9.64
C ASN A 668 12.22 -27.46 10.76
N ASP A 669 11.66 -26.31 10.45
CA ASP A 669 10.95 -25.46 11.42
C ASP A 669 9.59 -25.04 10.87
N ALA A 670 8.54 -25.10 11.70
CA ALA A 670 7.17 -24.81 11.28
C ALA A 670 6.91 -23.32 11.04
N ASN A 671 7.65 -22.46 11.75
CA ASN A 671 7.66 -21.01 11.59
C ASN A 671 8.64 -20.57 10.48
N ASN A 672 9.36 -21.52 9.87
CA ASN A 672 10.37 -21.30 8.83
C ASN A 672 11.55 -20.45 9.32
N ASP A 673 11.83 -20.54 10.62
CA ASP A 673 13.00 -19.90 11.23
C ASP A 673 14.30 -20.57 10.75
N PRO A 674 15.38 -19.80 10.54
CA PRO A 674 16.66 -20.38 10.21
C PRO A 674 17.29 -21.05 11.45
N GLN A 675 18.06 -22.12 11.22
CA GLN A 675 18.86 -22.75 12.26
C GLN A 675 19.79 -21.73 12.93
N ALA A 676 19.87 -21.72 14.27
CA ALA A 676 20.84 -20.92 15.01
C ALA A 676 22.02 -21.73 15.56
N LYS A 677 21.80 -23.02 15.83
CA LYS A 677 22.77 -23.92 16.47
C LYS A 677 22.46 -25.38 16.12
N PHE A 678 23.47 -26.25 16.15
CA PHE A 678 23.27 -27.70 16.11
C PHE A 678 24.06 -28.42 17.20
N ASP A 679 23.57 -29.60 17.59
CA ASP A 679 24.33 -30.63 18.30
C ASP A 679 24.37 -31.90 17.44
N LEU A 680 25.56 -32.26 16.95
CA LEU A 680 25.81 -33.46 16.16
C LEU A 680 26.46 -34.51 17.05
N GLN A 681 25.93 -35.73 17.03
CA GLN A 681 26.49 -36.87 17.74
C GLN A 681 27.01 -37.91 16.76
N TRP A 682 28.15 -38.52 17.07
CA TRP A 682 28.68 -39.64 16.30
C TRP A 682 29.38 -40.68 17.18
N ARG A 683 29.40 -41.94 16.74
CA ARG A 683 30.13 -43.02 17.39
C ARG A 683 30.52 -44.11 16.38
N LEU A 684 31.54 -44.91 16.72
CA LEU A 684 31.77 -46.17 16.03
C LEU A 684 30.63 -47.14 16.37
N GLN A 685 30.08 -47.82 15.37
CA GLN A 685 28.98 -48.77 15.55
C GLN A 685 29.30 -49.79 16.66
N GLY A 686 28.37 -49.94 17.62
CA GLY A 686 28.53 -50.79 18.80
C GLY A 686 29.19 -50.12 20.03
N ALA A 687 29.76 -48.93 19.89
CA ALA A 687 30.26 -48.16 21.03
C ALA A 687 29.10 -47.66 21.92
N GLN A 688 29.33 -47.63 23.23
CA GLN A 688 28.31 -47.23 24.21
C GLN A 688 28.16 -45.70 24.35
N THR A 689 29.18 -44.95 23.99
CA THR A 689 29.25 -43.48 24.19
C THR A 689 29.25 -42.73 22.86
N TRP A 690 28.46 -41.66 22.78
CA TRP A 690 28.45 -40.72 21.66
C TRP A 690 29.47 -39.60 21.87
N ASN A 691 30.24 -39.28 20.84
CA ASN A 691 30.98 -38.03 20.75
C ASN A 691 30.02 -36.93 20.32
N THR A 692 30.09 -35.74 20.93
CA THR A 692 29.20 -34.61 20.61
C THR A 692 29.99 -33.43 20.06
N VAL A 693 29.48 -32.84 18.98
CA VAL A 693 29.97 -31.62 18.35
C VAL A 693 28.86 -30.58 18.41
N THR A 694 29.13 -29.42 19.01
CA THR A 694 28.18 -28.33 19.13
C THR A 694 28.74 -27.08 18.49
N GLN A 695 27.96 -26.44 17.60
CA GLN A 695 28.33 -25.15 17.01
C GLN A 695 27.11 -24.21 16.91
N VAL A 696 27.32 -22.94 17.25
CA VAL A 696 26.36 -21.86 17.01
C VAL A 696 26.60 -21.33 15.60
N THR A 697 25.77 -21.77 14.65
CA THR A 697 25.92 -21.48 13.23
C THR A 697 24.61 -21.78 12.50
N THR A 698 24.39 -21.04 11.41
CA THR A 698 23.30 -21.28 10.45
C THR A 698 23.63 -22.39 9.44
N ASN A 699 24.87 -22.91 9.45
CA ASN A 699 25.28 -24.01 8.56
C ASN A 699 24.50 -25.28 8.87
N GLN A 700 23.90 -25.88 7.85
CA GLN A 700 23.22 -27.19 7.94
C GLN A 700 24.20 -28.33 7.58
N TYR A 701 25.46 -28.16 7.94
CA TYR A 701 26.52 -29.13 7.73
C TYR A 701 27.67 -28.91 8.72
N TRP A 702 28.46 -29.97 8.90
CA TRP A 702 29.71 -29.95 9.62
C TRP A 702 30.80 -30.66 8.81
N ASP A 703 31.92 -29.97 8.60
CA ASP A 703 33.12 -30.53 7.97
C ASP A 703 34.02 -31.15 9.05
N ALA A 704 33.92 -32.47 9.21
CA ALA A 704 34.78 -33.21 10.11
C ALA A 704 36.22 -33.22 9.55
N PRO A 705 37.22 -32.72 10.30
CA PRO A 705 38.62 -32.77 9.87
C PRO A 705 39.09 -34.18 9.51
N ALA A 706 40.13 -34.27 8.67
CA ALA A 706 40.78 -35.54 8.36
C ALA A 706 41.15 -36.30 9.65
N ASN A 707 40.93 -37.61 9.64
CA ASN A 707 41.18 -38.54 10.74
C ASN A 707 40.32 -38.32 12.00
N THR A 708 39.22 -37.57 11.91
CA THR A 708 38.23 -37.45 13.00
C THR A 708 37.62 -38.81 13.36
N PHE A 709 37.29 -39.62 12.36
CA PHE A 709 36.61 -40.89 12.56
C PHE A 709 37.60 -42.07 12.59
N PRO A 710 37.40 -43.07 13.48
CA PRO A 710 38.09 -44.35 13.43
C PRO A 710 37.67 -45.16 12.19
N LYS A 711 38.48 -46.15 11.79
CA LYS A 711 38.09 -47.08 10.71
C LYS A 711 36.88 -47.91 11.14
N GLY A 712 35.86 -47.98 10.28
CA GLY A 712 34.65 -48.78 10.51
C GLY A 712 33.36 -48.02 10.23
N THR A 713 32.22 -48.66 10.53
CA THR A 713 30.89 -48.05 10.38
C THR A 713 30.67 -47.00 11.46
N ILE A 714 30.44 -45.76 11.06
CA ILE A 714 30.13 -44.64 11.95
C ILE A 714 28.63 -44.42 11.97
N GLU A 715 28.05 -44.43 13.16
CA GLU A 715 26.68 -43.99 13.43
C GLU A 715 26.71 -42.51 13.78
N TRP A 716 25.78 -41.72 13.23
CA TRP A 716 25.66 -40.30 13.54
C TRP A 716 24.21 -39.81 13.49
N GLN A 717 23.92 -38.78 14.27
CA GLN A 717 22.62 -38.12 14.36
C GLN A 717 22.81 -36.65 14.71
N VAL A 718 21.83 -35.81 14.40
CA VAL A 718 21.92 -34.37 14.66
C VAL A 718 20.59 -33.83 15.15
N ARG A 719 20.64 -32.85 16.05
CA ARG A 719 19.49 -31.99 16.37
C ARG A 719 19.86 -30.53 16.13
N THR A 720 18.84 -29.72 15.85
CA THR A 720 19.00 -28.31 15.50
C THR A 720 18.18 -27.42 16.43
N TYR A 721 18.57 -26.16 16.51
CA TYR A 721 17.89 -25.14 17.30
C TYR A 721 17.43 -24.01 16.39
N ASP A 722 16.25 -23.46 16.66
CA ASP A 722 15.77 -22.21 16.06
C ASP A 722 16.50 -20.98 16.65
N GLN A 723 16.14 -19.79 16.18
CA GLN A 723 16.68 -18.52 16.69
C GLN A 723 16.23 -18.17 18.11
N ALA A 724 15.12 -18.76 18.59
CA ALA A 724 14.64 -18.60 19.96
C ALA A 724 15.31 -19.55 20.96
N GLY A 725 16.14 -20.48 20.48
CA GLY A 725 16.88 -21.44 21.29
C GLY A 725 16.09 -22.71 21.65
N LEU A 726 14.94 -22.97 21.03
CA LEU A 726 14.25 -24.25 21.18
C LEU A 726 14.91 -25.32 20.31
N SER A 727 15.04 -26.53 20.86
CA SER A 727 15.70 -27.64 20.18
C SER A 727 14.72 -28.61 19.54
N SER A 728 15.06 -29.12 18.37
CA SER A 728 14.45 -30.35 17.84
C SER A 728 14.82 -31.58 18.66
N PRO A 729 14.06 -32.68 18.54
CA PRO A 729 14.59 -34.01 18.82
C PRO A 729 15.77 -34.32 17.88
N TYR A 730 16.57 -35.34 18.24
CA TYR A 730 17.60 -35.86 17.32
C TYR A 730 16.94 -36.52 16.10
N SER A 731 17.59 -36.37 14.95
CA SER A 731 17.25 -37.10 13.73
C SER A 731 17.34 -38.61 13.93
N ASP A 732 16.78 -39.37 12.99
CA ASP A 732 17.10 -40.78 12.87
C ASP A 732 18.62 -40.97 12.74
N THR A 733 19.14 -42.04 13.35
CA THR A 733 20.56 -42.40 13.25
C THR A 733 20.88 -42.85 11.83
N GLN A 734 21.87 -42.21 11.22
CA GLN A 734 22.43 -42.57 9.91
C GLN A 734 23.80 -43.23 10.05
N VAL A 735 24.19 -43.96 9.00
CA VAL A 735 25.47 -44.67 8.96
C VAL A 735 26.26 -44.36 7.69
N PHE A 736 27.59 -44.31 7.83
CA PHE A 736 28.55 -44.34 6.74
C PHE A 736 29.77 -45.16 7.15
N PHE A 737 30.55 -45.66 6.20
CA PHE A 737 31.78 -46.40 6.49
C PHE A 737 32.99 -45.48 6.35
N ALA A 738 33.78 -45.30 7.40
CA ALA A 738 35.04 -44.58 7.37
C ALA A 738 36.17 -45.59 7.09
N GLY A 739 36.72 -45.56 5.88
CA GLY A 739 37.75 -46.50 5.41
C GLY A 739 39.05 -45.81 5.02
N ASP A 740 40.06 -46.59 4.66
CA ASP A 740 41.35 -46.08 4.20
C ASP A 740 41.37 -46.00 2.68
N LYS A 741 41.77 -44.85 2.12
CA LYS A 741 41.95 -44.71 0.67
C LYS A 741 43.08 -45.62 0.16
N PRO A 742 42.88 -46.40 -0.91
CA PRO A 742 43.96 -47.22 -1.46
C PRO A 742 45.01 -46.38 -2.18
N THR A 743 46.25 -46.88 -2.21
CA THR A 743 47.33 -46.32 -3.01
C THR A 743 46.98 -46.40 -4.50
N SER A 744 47.27 -45.34 -5.27
CA SER A 744 47.05 -45.33 -6.72
C SER A 744 47.77 -46.47 -7.44
N PRO A 745 47.15 -47.04 -8.49
CA PRO A 745 47.79 -48.07 -9.29
C PRO A 745 48.96 -47.48 -10.09
N THR A 746 49.82 -48.34 -10.62
CA THR A 746 50.90 -47.95 -11.55
C THR A 746 50.62 -48.56 -12.92
N ILE A 747 50.39 -47.73 -13.95
CA ILE A 747 50.25 -48.22 -15.33
C ILE A 747 51.60 -48.74 -15.81
N THR A 748 51.66 -50.00 -16.22
CA THR A 748 52.88 -50.68 -16.66
C THR A 748 53.00 -50.72 -18.18
N ASP A 749 51.87 -50.69 -18.91
CA ASP A 749 51.83 -50.64 -20.37
C ASP A 749 50.51 -49.99 -20.82
N PRO A 750 50.49 -49.08 -21.80
CA PRO A 750 51.65 -48.37 -22.35
C PRO A 750 52.34 -47.50 -21.28
N VAL A 751 53.67 -47.46 -21.30
CA VAL A 751 54.44 -46.53 -20.45
C VAL A 751 54.21 -45.08 -20.87
N ASN A 752 54.37 -44.13 -19.94
CA ASN A 752 54.19 -42.70 -20.26
C ASN A 752 55.14 -42.25 -21.37
N GLY A 753 54.58 -41.65 -22.42
CA GLY A 753 55.28 -41.22 -23.63
C GLY A 753 55.41 -42.29 -24.72
N ALA A 754 54.83 -43.48 -24.55
CA ALA A 754 54.94 -44.55 -25.53
C ALA A 754 54.26 -44.22 -26.87
N THR A 755 54.87 -44.70 -27.96
CA THR A 755 54.25 -44.75 -29.28
C THR A 755 53.48 -46.06 -29.44
N VAL A 756 52.17 -45.99 -29.64
CA VAL A 756 51.27 -47.14 -29.74
C VAL A 756 50.96 -47.45 -31.22
N PRO A 757 51.27 -48.64 -31.74
CA PRO A 757 51.15 -48.97 -33.16
C PRO A 757 49.79 -49.56 -33.57
N VAL A 758 48.77 -49.45 -32.72
CA VAL A 758 47.44 -50.03 -32.93
C VAL A 758 46.35 -49.04 -32.53
N ALA A 759 45.17 -49.14 -33.14
CA ALA A 759 44.04 -48.25 -32.84
C ALA A 759 43.34 -48.58 -31.50
N ASN A 760 43.46 -49.81 -30.98
CA ASN A 760 42.81 -50.26 -29.75
C ASN A 760 43.83 -50.93 -28.79
N PRO A 761 44.69 -50.15 -28.11
CA PRO A 761 45.67 -50.71 -27.19
C PRO A 761 45.04 -51.37 -25.97
N VAL A 762 45.78 -52.30 -25.36
CA VAL A 762 45.47 -52.85 -24.03
C VAL A 762 46.26 -52.06 -23.00
N VAL A 763 45.58 -51.42 -22.05
CA VAL A 763 46.24 -50.83 -20.88
C VAL A 763 46.38 -51.88 -19.78
N GLN A 764 47.56 -51.97 -19.17
CA GLN A 764 47.91 -52.86 -18.07
C GLN A 764 48.45 -52.07 -16.89
N TRP A 765 48.19 -52.53 -15.67
CA TRP A 765 48.66 -51.85 -14.45
C TRP A 765 49.03 -52.82 -13.32
N SER A 766 49.72 -52.31 -12.31
CA SER A 766 49.98 -52.99 -11.04
C SER A 766 49.26 -52.27 -9.89
N SER A 767 48.72 -53.03 -8.95
CA SER A 767 47.92 -52.53 -7.83
C SER A 767 47.90 -53.54 -6.67
N VAL A 768 47.65 -53.04 -5.45
CA VAL A 768 47.45 -53.83 -4.23
C VAL A 768 46.04 -53.58 -3.70
N GLY A 769 45.36 -54.65 -3.25
CA GLY A 769 44.02 -54.54 -2.64
C GLY A 769 42.87 -54.20 -3.59
N GLN A 770 43.07 -54.31 -4.91
CA GLN A 770 42.04 -53.99 -5.91
C GLN A 770 40.86 -54.97 -5.88
N THR A 771 39.64 -54.42 -5.81
CA THR A 771 38.36 -55.13 -5.97
C THR A 771 37.59 -54.66 -7.21
N ALA A 772 37.86 -53.45 -7.70
CA ALA A 772 37.32 -52.88 -8.94
C ALA A 772 38.31 -51.90 -9.58
N TYR A 773 38.12 -51.56 -10.85
CA TYR A 773 38.92 -50.56 -11.56
C TYR A 773 38.07 -49.62 -12.42
N HIS A 774 38.64 -48.46 -12.74
CA HIS A 774 38.07 -47.44 -13.60
C HIS A 774 39.13 -46.97 -14.59
N VAL A 775 38.90 -47.15 -15.89
CA VAL A 775 39.77 -46.69 -16.97
C VAL A 775 39.08 -45.57 -17.73
N LYS A 776 39.81 -44.50 -18.04
CA LYS A 776 39.39 -43.41 -18.92
C LYS A 776 40.39 -43.17 -20.03
N LEU A 777 39.89 -42.88 -21.22
CA LEU A 777 40.65 -42.39 -22.37
C LEU A 777 40.24 -40.94 -22.63
N LEU A 778 41.23 -40.05 -22.71
CA LEU A 778 41.02 -38.64 -22.99
C LEU A 778 41.89 -38.16 -24.15
N GLU A 779 41.46 -37.08 -24.79
CA GLU A 779 42.31 -36.28 -25.67
C GLU A 779 43.42 -35.56 -24.88
N SER A 780 44.39 -35.00 -25.60
CA SER A 780 45.45 -34.17 -25.01
C SER A 780 44.94 -32.94 -24.23
N ASN A 781 43.75 -32.43 -24.59
CA ASN A 781 43.06 -31.31 -23.96
C ASN A 781 42.13 -31.70 -22.78
N ASP A 782 42.20 -32.95 -22.31
CA ASP A 782 41.36 -33.52 -21.24
C ASP A 782 39.87 -33.74 -21.58
N ASN A 783 39.49 -33.73 -22.86
CA ASN A 783 38.17 -34.22 -23.28
C ASN A 783 38.06 -35.74 -23.13
N LEU A 784 37.03 -36.22 -22.45
CA LEU A 784 36.74 -37.66 -22.31
C LEU A 784 36.26 -38.25 -23.64
N LEU A 785 36.94 -39.28 -24.12
CA LEU A 785 36.56 -40.03 -25.33
C LEU A 785 35.88 -41.35 -25.02
N TRP A 786 36.34 -42.03 -23.97
CA TRP A 786 35.84 -43.34 -23.58
C TRP A 786 36.12 -43.61 -22.09
N GLU A 787 35.24 -44.34 -21.42
CA GLU A 787 35.43 -44.79 -20.04
C GLU A 787 34.83 -46.18 -19.79
N LEU A 788 35.38 -46.86 -18.79
CA LEU A 788 34.86 -48.14 -18.28
C LEU A 788 35.11 -48.26 -16.79
N GLN A 789 34.08 -48.69 -16.04
CA GLN A 789 34.21 -49.19 -14.67
C GLN A 789 33.85 -50.69 -14.62
N ALA A 790 34.65 -51.48 -13.91
CA ALA A 790 34.40 -52.91 -13.75
C ALA A 790 34.70 -53.38 -12.33
N ASN A 791 33.78 -54.14 -11.75
CA ASN A 791 33.96 -54.85 -10.48
C ASN A 791 34.78 -56.13 -10.72
N SER A 792 36.08 -55.95 -10.92
CA SER A 792 37.00 -57.04 -11.27
C SER A 792 38.38 -56.80 -10.68
N THR A 793 39.06 -57.90 -10.33
CA THR A 793 40.45 -57.93 -9.90
C THR A 793 41.42 -57.98 -11.10
N ASN A 794 40.92 -57.98 -12.33
CA ASN A 794 41.74 -57.95 -13.54
C ASN A 794 42.57 -56.66 -13.61
N LYS A 795 43.76 -56.74 -14.17
CA LYS A 795 44.74 -55.64 -14.22
C LYS A 795 45.13 -55.25 -15.64
N ALA A 796 44.24 -55.55 -16.59
CA ALA A 796 44.36 -55.22 -17.99
C ALA A 796 42.99 -54.87 -18.57
N GLN A 797 42.94 -53.90 -19.48
CA GLN A 797 41.72 -53.48 -20.16
C GLN A 797 42.02 -53.04 -21.59
N THR A 798 41.34 -53.61 -22.57
CA THR A 798 41.37 -53.12 -23.96
C THR A 798 40.56 -51.85 -24.09
N ILE A 799 41.13 -50.83 -24.72
CA ILE A 799 40.43 -49.59 -25.07
C ILE A 799 39.45 -49.89 -26.22
N GLN A 800 38.15 -49.83 -25.94
CA GLN A 800 37.09 -50.07 -26.93
C GLN A 800 36.71 -48.79 -27.69
N TYR A 801 37.74 -48.05 -28.11
CA TYR A 801 37.63 -46.82 -28.88
C TYR A 801 38.74 -46.79 -29.92
N ASN A 802 38.41 -46.46 -31.17
CA ASN A 802 39.36 -46.42 -32.28
C ASN A 802 40.18 -45.14 -32.22
N LEU A 803 41.44 -45.26 -31.79
CA LEU A 803 42.36 -44.13 -31.73
C LEU A 803 42.83 -43.75 -33.14
N ALA A 804 42.82 -42.45 -33.43
CA ALA A 804 43.28 -41.91 -34.70
C ALA A 804 44.80 -41.98 -34.83
N ASN A 805 45.28 -42.19 -36.06
CA ASN A 805 46.70 -42.19 -36.37
C ASN A 805 47.34 -40.81 -36.08
N SER A 806 48.64 -40.80 -35.80
CA SER A 806 49.44 -39.60 -35.57
C SER A 806 48.83 -38.65 -34.53
N THR A 807 48.16 -39.20 -33.51
CA THR A 807 47.40 -38.43 -32.51
C THR A 807 47.82 -38.79 -31.10
N ALA A 808 47.89 -37.78 -30.21
CA ALA A 808 48.24 -37.95 -28.81
C ALA A 808 46.99 -38.08 -27.91
N TYR A 809 47.05 -38.99 -26.93
CA TYR A 809 45.96 -39.30 -26.00
C TYR A 809 46.48 -39.45 -24.56
N LYS A 810 45.56 -39.38 -23.58
CA LYS A 810 45.81 -39.68 -22.17
C LYS A 810 44.99 -40.88 -21.74
N ILE A 811 45.60 -41.80 -21.01
CA ILE A 811 44.89 -42.92 -20.37
C ILE A 811 44.99 -42.75 -18.86
N GLN A 812 43.85 -42.80 -18.17
CA GLN A 812 43.78 -42.73 -16.72
C GLN A 812 43.26 -44.03 -16.13
N VAL A 813 43.83 -44.45 -14.99
CA VAL A 813 43.38 -45.64 -14.25
C VAL A 813 43.24 -45.33 -12.77
N ALA A 814 42.13 -45.74 -12.15
CA ALA A 814 41.93 -45.75 -10.70
C ALA A 814 41.45 -47.13 -10.25
N ILE A 815 41.71 -47.49 -8.99
CA ILE A 815 41.28 -48.76 -8.40
C ILE A 815 40.42 -48.54 -7.15
N LYS A 816 39.51 -49.48 -6.88
CA LYS A 816 38.72 -49.54 -5.65
C LYS A 816 39.25 -50.63 -4.74
N ASN A 817 39.26 -50.42 -3.44
CA ASN A 817 39.64 -51.46 -2.46
C ASN A 817 38.44 -52.16 -1.82
N ASP A 818 38.72 -53.05 -0.87
CA ASP A 818 37.75 -53.78 -0.04
C ASP A 818 36.93 -52.86 0.87
N ASP A 819 37.50 -51.74 1.32
CA ASP A 819 36.80 -50.65 2.02
C ASP A 819 35.79 -49.90 1.11
N GLY A 820 35.77 -50.19 -0.20
CA GLY A 820 34.87 -49.56 -1.15
C GLY A 820 35.26 -48.14 -1.56
N ILE A 821 36.52 -47.74 -1.38
CA ILE A 821 37.05 -46.41 -1.68
C ILE A 821 37.90 -46.45 -2.95
N TRP A 822 37.75 -45.45 -3.82
CA TRP A 822 38.56 -45.29 -5.03
C TRP A 822 39.88 -44.57 -4.74
N SER A 823 40.97 -45.02 -5.36
CA SER A 823 42.25 -44.31 -5.39
C SER A 823 42.16 -43.03 -6.24
N ASP A 824 43.20 -42.20 -6.19
CA ASP A 824 43.38 -41.18 -7.24
C ASP A 824 43.70 -41.83 -8.58
N PHE A 825 43.31 -41.16 -9.67
CA PHE A 825 43.66 -41.57 -11.02
C PHE A 825 45.15 -41.38 -11.27
N VAL A 826 45.83 -42.42 -11.74
CA VAL A 826 47.14 -42.31 -12.38
C VAL A 826 46.93 -42.04 -13.88
N THR A 827 47.78 -41.22 -14.50
CA THR A 827 47.67 -40.84 -15.92
C THR A 827 48.95 -41.20 -16.68
N VAL A 828 48.81 -41.73 -17.89
CA VAL A 828 49.90 -41.84 -18.88
C VAL A 828 49.50 -41.15 -20.18
N ASN A 829 50.46 -40.51 -20.84
CA ASN A 829 50.30 -39.91 -22.16
C ASN A 829 50.85 -40.88 -23.20
N ILE A 830 50.17 -41.03 -24.34
CA ILE A 830 50.60 -41.89 -25.45
C ILE A 830 50.47 -41.15 -26.79
N HIS A 831 51.22 -41.60 -27.79
CA HIS A 831 51.09 -41.16 -29.17
C HIS A 831 50.77 -42.34 -30.09
N VAL A 832 49.69 -42.30 -30.84
CA VAL A 832 49.30 -43.40 -31.74
C VAL A 832 49.97 -43.19 -33.10
N SER A 833 50.64 -44.22 -33.62
CA SER A 833 51.31 -44.16 -34.93
C SER A 833 51.43 -45.53 -35.60
N TYR A 834 50.79 -45.70 -36.75
CA TYR A 834 50.78 -46.94 -37.56
C TYR A 834 50.96 -46.65 -39.06
N THR A 835 51.49 -47.62 -39.83
CA THR A 835 51.72 -47.51 -41.29
C THR A 835 50.53 -48.09 -42.08
N PRO A 836 49.87 -47.33 -42.98
CA PRO A 836 48.80 -47.82 -43.87
C PRO A 836 49.24 -48.88 -44.90
N PRO A 837 48.32 -49.70 -45.48
CA PRO A 837 48.60 -50.56 -46.63
C PRO A 837 49.02 -49.76 -47.88
N ALA A 838 49.56 -50.44 -48.88
CA ALA A 838 49.88 -49.84 -50.17
C ALA A 838 48.60 -49.39 -50.91
N VAL A 839 48.67 -48.23 -51.58
CA VAL A 839 47.53 -47.67 -52.32
C VAL A 839 47.15 -48.57 -53.50
N SER A 840 45.89 -48.98 -53.58
CA SER A 840 45.36 -49.83 -54.66
C SER A 840 45.32 -49.11 -56.01
N VAL A 841 45.53 -49.87 -57.09
CA VAL A 841 45.29 -49.43 -58.47
C VAL A 841 43.89 -49.90 -58.89
N VAL A 842 43.08 -48.99 -59.44
CA VAL A 842 41.68 -49.26 -59.78
C VAL A 842 41.44 -48.96 -61.26
N THR A 843 40.70 -49.83 -61.95
CA THR A 843 40.28 -49.64 -63.34
C THR A 843 38.80 -49.96 -63.52
N THR A 844 38.16 -49.34 -64.50
CA THR A 844 36.73 -49.53 -64.81
C THR A 844 36.53 -50.04 -66.23
N ALA A 845 35.52 -50.90 -66.42
CA ALA A 845 35.08 -51.36 -67.74
C ALA A 845 33.55 -51.37 -67.84
N LYS A 846 32.99 -50.81 -68.92
CA LYS A 846 31.55 -50.77 -69.18
C LYS A 846 31.02 -52.05 -69.83
N GLY A 847 29.89 -52.56 -69.33
CA GLY A 847 29.06 -53.60 -69.94
C GLY A 847 27.79 -53.03 -70.56
N GLU A 848 26.83 -53.89 -70.93
CA GLU A 848 25.54 -53.46 -71.52
C GLU A 848 24.67 -52.66 -70.52
N ALA A 849 24.69 -53.04 -69.24
CA ALA A 849 23.95 -52.38 -68.17
C ALA A 849 24.71 -52.28 -66.83
N THR A 850 26.03 -52.46 -66.85
CA THR A 850 26.87 -52.58 -65.66
C THR A 850 28.20 -51.84 -65.82
N ILE A 851 28.85 -51.52 -64.71
CA ILE A 851 30.25 -51.07 -64.67
C ILE A 851 31.03 -52.06 -63.81
N THR A 852 32.10 -52.64 -64.35
CA THR A 852 33.01 -53.52 -63.60
C THR A 852 34.18 -52.73 -63.08
N ILE A 853 34.47 -52.83 -61.79
CA ILE A 853 35.59 -52.20 -61.08
C ILE A 853 36.61 -53.29 -60.75
N SER A 854 37.80 -53.23 -61.34
CA SER A 854 38.90 -54.17 -61.07
C SER A 854 39.92 -53.52 -60.15
N ILE A 855 40.31 -54.23 -59.09
CA ILE A 855 41.19 -53.77 -58.01
C ILE A 855 42.49 -54.57 -58.07
N ASP A 856 43.63 -53.88 -58.09
CA ASP A 856 44.98 -54.44 -57.96
C ASP A 856 45.61 -53.85 -56.69
N ASN A 857 45.91 -54.71 -55.71
CA ASN A 857 46.52 -54.36 -54.43
C ASN A 857 48.03 -54.64 -54.49
N PRO A 858 48.89 -53.61 -54.57
CA PRO A 858 50.34 -53.83 -54.69
C PRO A 858 50.92 -54.61 -53.51
N THR A 859 51.95 -55.44 -53.77
CA THR A 859 52.67 -56.16 -52.72
C THR A 859 53.24 -55.20 -51.67
N PRO A 860 52.98 -55.40 -50.36
CA PRO A 860 53.44 -54.48 -49.31
C PRO A 860 54.96 -54.31 -49.27
N GLN A 861 55.43 -53.10 -48.96
CA GLN A 861 56.85 -52.78 -48.75
C GLN A 861 57.12 -52.27 -47.33
N GLY A 862 58.23 -52.71 -46.73
CA GLY A 862 58.67 -52.24 -45.41
C GLY A 862 57.68 -52.61 -44.30
N THR A 863 57.12 -51.61 -43.62
CA THR A 863 56.15 -51.77 -42.52
C THR A 863 54.69 -51.76 -42.99
N GLN A 864 54.45 -51.77 -44.31
CA GLN A 864 53.09 -51.83 -44.85
C GLN A 864 52.44 -53.19 -44.56
N PRO A 865 51.19 -53.21 -44.07
CA PRO A 865 50.40 -54.42 -43.84
C PRO A 865 49.92 -55.06 -45.16
N ASN A 866 49.58 -56.36 -45.13
CA ASN A 866 48.85 -57.00 -46.24
C ASN A 866 47.41 -56.52 -46.27
N VAL A 867 46.81 -56.36 -47.45
CA VAL A 867 45.39 -56.01 -47.58
C VAL A 867 44.54 -57.23 -47.21
N SER A 868 43.67 -57.06 -46.21
CA SER A 868 42.69 -58.05 -45.76
C SER A 868 41.42 -58.02 -46.62
N TYR A 869 40.91 -56.82 -46.92
CA TYR A 869 39.75 -56.63 -47.79
C TYR A 869 39.70 -55.21 -48.35
N ASN A 870 38.85 -55.02 -49.35
CA ASN A 870 38.57 -53.75 -50.02
C ASN A 870 37.10 -53.35 -49.83
N GLU A 871 36.84 -52.06 -49.85
CA GLU A 871 35.50 -51.46 -49.93
C GLU A 871 35.42 -50.59 -51.18
N VAL A 872 34.29 -50.63 -51.89
CA VAL A 872 34.06 -49.80 -53.08
C VAL A 872 33.03 -48.73 -52.74
N TYR A 873 33.40 -47.49 -53.02
CA TYR A 873 32.57 -46.31 -52.91
C TYR A 873 32.26 -45.76 -54.29
N ARG A 874 31.05 -45.21 -54.45
CA ARG A 874 30.60 -44.56 -55.67
C ARG A 874 29.89 -43.26 -55.36
N ARG A 875 30.03 -42.29 -56.26
CA ARG A 875 29.17 -41.10 -56.32
C ARG A 875 28.87 -40.71 -57.76
N LYS A 876 27.81 -39.94 -57.99
CA LYS A 876 27.60 -39.33 -59.30
C LYS A 876 28.56 -38.13 -59.46
N GLN A 877 29.06 -37.88 -60.66
CA GLN A 877 29.95 -36.75 -60.90
C GLN A 877 29.27 -35.42 -60.53
N GLY A 878 29.92 -34.65 -59.66
CA GLY A 878 29.39 -33.39 -59.11
C GLY A 878 28.78 -33.51 -57.72
N GLU A 879 28.51 -34.72 -57.23
CA GLU A 879 28.07 -34.94 -55.83
C GLU A 879 29.26 -34.90 -54.87
N SER A 880 29.01 -34.43 -53.64
CA SER A 880 30.01 -34.41 -52.56
C SER A 880 30.06 -35.73 -51.78
N THR A 881 28.92 -36.41 -51.66
CA THR A 881 28.75 -37.61 -50.83
C THR A 881 29.17 -38.87 -51.58
N TRP A 882 29.94 -39.74 -50.91
CA TRP A 882 30.29 -41.07 -51.40
C TRP A 882 29.39 -42.13 -50.76
N THR A 883 28.77 -42.96 -51.58
CA THR A 883 27.98 -44.12 -51.13
C THR A 883 28.87 -45.36 -51.16
N ARG A 884 29.00 -46.09 -50.04
CA ARG A 884 29.64 -47.41 -50.04
C ARG A 884 28.68 -48.40 -50.70
N ILE A 885 29.10 -49.03 -51.79
CA ILE A 885 28.27 -49.97 -52.55
C ILE A 885 28.72 -51.43 -52.39
N ALA A 886 29.93 -51.66 -51.86
CA ALA A 886 30.40 -53.00 -51.55
C ALA A 886 31.41 -52.99 -50.40
N LYS A 887 31.38 -54.04 -49.58
CA LYS A 887 32.37 -54.27 -48.51
C LYS A 887 32.97 -55.67 -48.61
N ASN A 888 34.03 -55.91 -47.84
CA ASN A 888 34.68 -57.22 -47.73
C ASN A 888 35.09 -57.83 -49.09
N ILE A 889 35.40 -56.98 -50.08
CA ILE A 889 35.88 -57.47 -51.37
C ILE A 889 37.29 -58.04 -51.15
N PRO A 890 37.59 -59.29 -51.53
CA PRO A 890 38.92 -59.85 -51.36
C PRO A 890 40.01 -58.99 -52.02
N ALA A 891 41.26 -59.17 -51.58
CA ALA A 891 42.40 -58.58 -52.27
C ALA A 891 42.45 -59.03 -53.75
N ASP A 892 42.84 -58.12 -54.64
CA ASP A 892 43.02 -58.38 -56.08
C ASP A 892 41.74 -58.87 -56.81
N ALA A 893 40.56 -58.49 -56.31
CA ALA A 893 39.27 -58.89 -56.86
C ALA A 893 38.59 -57.78 -57.68
N SER A 894 37.49 -58.14 -58.34
CA SER A 894 36.64 -57.19 -59.08
C SER A 894 35.23 -57.14 -58.51
N PHE A 895 34.58 -55.97 -58.62
CA PHE A 895 33.17 -55.76 -58.26
C PHE A 895 32.37 -55.29 -59.48
N VAL A 896 31.14 -55.78 -59.66
CA VAL A 896 30.25 -55.37 -60.75
C VAL A 896 29.13 -54.51 -60.19
N ASP A 897 29.08 -53.25 -60.58
CA ASP A 897 28.00 -52.32 -60.25
C ASP A 897 26.88 -52.42 -61.28
N TYR A 898 25.73 -52.92 -60.83
CA TYR A 898 24.51 -53.10 -61.64
C TYR A 898 23.57 -51.90 -61.59
N THR A 899 23.84 -50.90 -60.76
CA THR A 899 22.93 -49.81 -60.47
C THR A 899 23.22 -48.45 -61.15
N PRO A 900 24.27 -48.23 -61.98
CA PRO A 900 24.48 -46.92 -62.59
C PRO A 900 23.35 -46.56 -63.57
N ALA A 901 22.92 -45.30 -63.53
CA ALA A 901 21.91 -44.74 -64.40
C ALA A 901 22.44 -44.40 -65.80
N SER A 902 21.57 -44.51 -66.82
CA SER A 902 21.90 -44.20 -68.21
C SER A 902 22.31 -42.73 -68.39
N GLY A 903 23.37 -42.48 -69.14
CA GLY A 903 23.87 -41.15 -69.48
C GLY A 903 24.49 -40.37 -68.31
N GLN A 904 24.68 -41.00 -67.14
CA GLN A 904 25.31 -40.39 -65.97
C GLN A 904 26.76 -40.85 -65.82
N VAL A 905 27.64 -39.92 -65.44
CA VAL A 905 29.03 -40.23 -65.08
C VAL A 905 29.08 -40.55 -63.59
N TYR A 906 29.60 -41.73 -63.25
CA TYR A 906 29.86 -42.14 -61.88
C TYR A 906 31.35 -42.15 -61.62
N GLN A 907 31.72 -41.74 -60.40
CA GLN A 907 33.08 -41.78 -59.88
C GLN A 907 33.17 -42.90 -58.85
N TYR A 908 34.26 -43.67 -58.87
CA TYR A 908 34.52 -44.77 -57.96
C TYR A 908 35.82 -44.55 -57.18
N LEU A 909 35.82 -44.98 -55.93
CA LEU A 909 36.93 -44.94 -54.99
C LEU A 909 37.01 -46.30 -54.28
N VAL A 910 38.21 -46.86 -54.16
CA VAL A 910 38.43 -48.12 -53.43
C VAL A 910 39.24 -47.84 -52.17
N ARG A 911 38.77 -48.36 -51.03
CA ARG A 911 39.49 -48.34 -49.77
C ARG A 911 40.02 -49.74 -49.47
N ALA A 912 41.34 -49.89 -49.39
CA ALA A 912 41.99 -51.13 -48.98
C ALA A 912 42.28 -51.12 -47.48
N TRP A 913 41.86 -52.16 -46.77
CA TRP A 913 42.08 -52.36 -45.33
C TRP A 913 43.20 -53.35 -45.09
N GLY A 914 44.23 -52.95 -44.33
CA GLY A 914 45.37 -53.77 -43.94
C GLY A 914 45.08 -54.70 -42.76
N ASP A 915 45.84 -55.79 -42.64
CA ASP A 915 45.78 -56.76 -41.53
C ASP A 915 46.08 -56.15 -40.14
N ASN A 916 46.74 -54.99 -40.10
CA ASN A 916 46.96 -54.19 -38.89
C ASN A 916 45.80 -53.21 -38.56
N GLY A 917 44.67 -53.30 -39.28
CA GLY A 917 43.47 -52.48 -39.07
C GLY A 917 43.56 -51.06 -39.64
N THR A 918 44.55 -50.76 -40.47
CA THR A 918 44.74 -49.45 -41.12
C THR A 918 44.19 -49.48 -42.54
N TYR A 919 44.03 -48.32 -43.21
CA TYR A 919 43.50 -48.30 -44.58
C TYR A 919 44.20 -47.29 -45.49
N SER A 920 44.11 -47.50 -46.80
CA SER A 920 44.53 -46.57 -47.84
C SER A 920 43.45 -46.44 -48.92
N ASP A 921 43.21 -45.21 -49.37
CA ASP A 921 42.22 -44.88 -50.41
C ASP A 921 42.91 -44.77 -51.79
N SER A 922 42.29 -45.34 -52.82
CA SER A 922 42.77 -45.27 -54.21
C SER A 922 42.59 -43.87 -54.81
N PRO A 923 43.22 -43.55 -55.96
CA PRO A 923 42.75 -42.47 -56.81
C PRO A 923 41.31 -42.69 -57.27
N VAL A 924 40.60 -41.61 -57.58
CA VAL A 924 39.23 -41.64 -58.10
C VAL A 924 39.24 -41.96 -59.60
N VAL A 925 38.45 -42.94 -60.02
CA VAL A 925 38.23 -43.30 -61.44
C VAL A 925 36.80 -42.96 -61.84
N SER A 926 36.54 -42.68 -63.12
CA SER A 926 35.20 -42.28 -63.60
C SER A 926 34.79 -43.08 -64.82
N GLU A 927 33.51 -43.45 -64.90
CA GLU A 927 32.94 -44.18 -66.04
C GLU A 927 31.44 -43.85 -66.21
N SER A 928 30.92 -44.02 -67.42
CA SER A 928 29.49 -43.81 -67.73
C SER A 928 28.95 -44.88 -68.68
N ILE A 929 27.64 -45.13 -68.59
CA ILE A 929 26.93 -46.11 -69.42
C ILE A 929 25.64 -45.50 -69.97
N SER A 930 25.22 -45.94 -71.16
CA SER A 930 23.99 -45.47 -71.82
C SER A 930 23.19 -46.65 -72.36
N PHE A 931 21.88 -46.67 -72.11
CA PHE A 931 21.01 -47.81 -72.44
C PHE A 931 19.88 -47.44 -73.40
N ILE A 932 19.27 -48.47 -73.99
CA ILE A 932 18.00 -48.38 -74.71
C ILE A 932 16.89 -49.02 -73.85
N GLY A 933 15.68 -48.45 -73.88
CA GLY A 933 14.52 -49.02 -73.19
C GLY A 933 14.51 -48.75 -71.68
N VAL A 934 14.13 -49.77 -70.92
CA VAL A 934 14.13 -49.87 -69.46
C VAL A 934 14.88 -51.15 -69.06
N TRP A 935 15.73 -51.07 -68.05
CA TRP A 935 16.35 -52.22 -67.40
C TRP A 935 15.75 -52.40 -66.01
N LEU A 936 15.45 -53.65 -65.65
CA LEU A 936 14.92 -54.04 -64.35
C LEU A 936 15.68 -55.25 -63.83
N HIS A 937 15.90 -55.28 -62.53
CA HIS A 937 16.41 -56.45 -61.79
C HIS A 937 15.99 -56.35 -60.33
N GLU A 938 16.05 -57.45 -59.60
CA GLU A 938 15.97 -57.44 -58.15
C GLU A 938 17.23 -56.78 -57.58
N ALA A 939 17.08 -55.86 -56.63
CA ALA A 939 18.20 -55.14 -56.04
C ALA A 939 19.19 -56.07 -55.32
N ALA A 940 18.66 -57.13 -54.67
CA ALA A 940 19.46 -58.12 -53.93
C ALA A 940 20.03 -59.25 -54.79
N ASN A 941 19.49 -59.49 -56.00
CA ASN A 941 19.98 -60.54 -56.90
C ASN A 941 20.12 -60.03 -58.35
N PRO A 942 20.97 -59.01 -58.58
CA PRO A 942 21.03 -58.33 -59.87
C PRO A 942 21.56 -59.23 -60.98
N LEU A 943 22.53 -60.11 -60.70
CA LEU A 943 23.16 -60.95 -61.73
C LEU A 943 22.18 -61.91 -62.41
N GLU A 944 21.28 -62.53 -61.64
CA GLU A 944 20.35 -63.54 -62.17
C GLU A 944 19.05 -62.96 -62.74
N THR A 945 18.74 -61.69 -62.45
CA THR A 945 17.42 -61.09 -62.74
C THR A 945 17.46 -59.89 -63.67
N LEU A 946 18.66 -59.45 -64.08
CA LEU A 946 18.83 -58.34 -65.01
C LEU A 946 18.20 -58.61 -66.38
N HIS A 947 17.17 -57.83 -66.69
CA HIS A 947 16.41 -57.95 -67.93
C HIS A 947 16.16 -56.58 -68.59
N GLN A 948 16.14 -56.55 -69.92
CA GLN A 948 15.93 -55.33 -70.72
C GLN A 948 14.58 -55.35 -71.43
N PHE A 949 13.79 -54.29 -71.22
CA PHE A 949 12.53 -54.03 -71.91
C PHE A 949 12.73 -52.90 -72.94
N LYS A 950 12.86 -53.28 -74.21
CA LYS A 950 13.23 -52.34 -75.30
C LYS A 950 12.06 -51.46 -75.76
N LEU A 951 10.86 -52.01 -75.82
CA LEU A 951 9.66 -51.36 -76.38
C LEU A 951 8.83 -50.72 -75.26
N VAL A 952 8.93 -49.40 -75.17
CA VAL A 952 8.20 -48.59 -74.17
C VAL A 952 7.47 -47.47 -74.89
N SER A 953 6.15 -47.45 -74.77
CA SER A 953 5.27 -46.54 -75.53
C SER A 953 4.92 -45.25 -74.78
N ASP A 954 4.90 -45.28 -73.44
CA ASP A 954 4.65 -44.10 -72.62
C ASP A 954 5.44 -44.15 -71.31
N ARG A 955 5.83 -42.97 -70.80
CA ARG A 955 6.53 -42.80 -69.52
C ARG A 955 6.18 -41.45 -68.88
N SER A 956 5.78 -41.47 -67.62
CA SER A 956 5.58 -40.28 -66.79
C SER A 956 6.25 -40.44 -65.43
N GLY A 957 6.55 -39.32 -64.77
CA GLY A 957 7.06 -39.29 -63.39
C GLY A 957 6.17 -38.39 -62.54
N ASN A 958 5.97 -38.75 -61.28
CA ASN A 958 5.19 -38.02 -60.30
C ASN A 958 6.02 -37.83 -59.02
N TRP A 959 6.00 -36.62 -58.47
CA TRP A 959 6.60 -36.29 -57.19
C TRP A 959 5.57 -35.60 -56.31
N GLN A 960 5.45 -36.05 -55.06
CA GLN A 960 4.50 -35.52 -54.10
C GLN A 960 5.15 -35.40 -52.72
N PRO A 961 5.30 -34.19 -52.16
CA PRO A 961 5.72 -34.02 -50.78
C PRO A 961 4.52 -34.18 -49.84
N THR A 962 4.78 -34.60 -48.60
CA THR A 962 3.75 -34.57 -47.56
C THR A 962 3.70 -33.17 -46.95
N ALA A 963 2.53 -32.52 -47.00
CA ALA A 963 2.37 -31.16 -46.49
C ALA A 963 1.01 -30.95 -45.83
N THR A 964 0.98 -30.13 -44.79
CA THR A 964 -0.23 -29.68 -44.09
C THR A 964 -0.43 -28.18 -44.27
N MET A 965 -1.67 -27.75 -44.48
CA MET A 965 -2.02 -26.33 -44.59
C MET A 965 -2.52 -25.80 -43.24
N MET A 966 -1.77 -24.89 -42.64
CA MET A 966 -2.04 -24.33 -41.31
C MET A 966 -2.60 -22.91 -41.40
N GLN A 967 -3.65 -22.60 -40.64
CA GLN A 967 -4.26 -21.27 -40.62
C GLN A 967 -3.90 -20.54 -39.32
N PHE A 968 -3.20 -19.42 -39.43
CA PHE A 968 -2.73 -18.63 -38.28
C PHE A 968 -3.52 -17.33 -38.14
N ALA A 969 -3.87 -16.96 -36.90
CA ALA A 969 -4.47 -15.66 -36.62
C ALA A 969 -3.53 -14.53 -37.09
N GLY A 970 -4.08 -13.55 -37.81
CA GLY A 970 -3.31 -12.46 -38.42
C GLY A 970 -2.80 -12.73 -39.84
N ARG A 971 -2.99 -13.95 -40.39
CA ARG A 971 -2.70 -14.25 -41.81
C ARG A 971 -3.98 -14.54 -42.59
N ARG A 972 -4.14 -13.90 -43.76
CA ARG A 972 -5.33 -14.02 -44.63
C ARG A 972 -5.40 -15.35 -45.39
N LEU A 973 -4.26 -16.02 -45.63
CA LEU A 973 -4.15 -17.28 -46.36
C LEU A 973 -3.41 -18.32 -45.49
N PRO A 974 -3.69 -19.63 -45.65
CA PRO A 974 -2.99 -20.68 -44.93
C PRO A 974 -1.51 -20.76 -45.35
N VAL A 975 -0.68 -21.30 -44.46
CA VAL A 975 0.75 -21.54 -44.65
C VAL A 975 0.95 -23.05 -44.81
N ALA A 976 1.69 -23.47 -45.83
CA ALA A 976 2.07 -24.87 -46.00
C ALA A 976 3.25 -25.21 -45.08
N GLU A 977 3.12 -26.30 -44.33
CA GLU A 977 4.18 -26.93 -43.56
C GLU A 977 4.47 -28.30 -44.18
N TYR A 978 5.71 -28.49 -44.63
CA TYR A 978 6.15 -29.72 -45.28
C TYR A 978 6.79 -30.64 -44.23
N ASP A 979 6.50 -31.93 -44.31
CA ASP A 979 7.28 -32.97 -43.63
C ASP A 979 8.47 -33.37 -44.51
N ASP A 980 9.43 -34.06 -43.93
CA ASP A 980 10.62 -34.59 -44.64
C ASP A 980 10.28 -35.79 -45.54
N THR A 981 9.04 -36.30 -45.50
CA THR A 981 8.61 -37.45 -46.31
C THR A 981 8.07 -37.04 -47.68
N GLU A 982 8.61 -37.66 -48.72
CA GLU A 982 8.21 -37.49 -50.11
C GLU A 982 7.88 -38.83 -50.78
N GLN A 983 7.05 -38.78 -51.83
CA GLN A 983 6.72 -39.91 -52.68
C GLN A 983 7.13 -39.61 -54.11
N HIS A 984 7.94 -40.50 -54.70
CA HIS A 984 8.30 -40.49 -56.11
C HIS A 984 7.76 -41.75 -56.78
N SER A 985 7.16 -41.59 -57.96
CA SER A 985 6.77 -42.73 -58.78
C SER A 985 7.00 -42.49 -60.26
N VAL A 986 7.26 -43.56 -61.00
CA VAL A 986 7.37 -43.54 -62.46
C VAL A 986 6.39 -44.54 -63.04
N SER A 987 5.49 -44.06 -63.89
CA SER A 987 4.57 -44.91 -64.64
C SER A 987 5.13 -45.19 -66.03
N VAL A 988 5.09 -46.45 -66.44
CA VAL A 988 5.66 -46.93 -67.71
C VAL A 988 4.68 -47.87 -68.39
N LYS A 989 4.48 -47.66 -69.69
CA LYS A 989 3.72 -48.55 -70.56
C LYS A 989 4.66 -49.39 -71.42
N PHE A 990 4.78 -50.66 -71.09
CA PHE A 990 5.55 -51.65 -71.84
C PHE A 990 4.71 -52.25 -72.95
N SER A 991 5.29 -52.40 -74.14
CA SER A 991 4.70 -53.13 -75.26
C SER A 991 5.49 -54.42 -75.47
N LEU A 992 4.97 -55.52 -74.97
CA LEU A 992 5.64 -56.82 -74.91
C LEU A 992 5.26 -57.64 -76.15
N LEU A 993 6.23 -58.06 -76.95
CA LEU A 993 5.95 -58.86 -78.14
C LEU A 993 5.62 -60.30 -77.74
N LYS A 994 4.71 -60.92 -78.49
CA LYS A 994 4.41 -62.35 -78.35
C LYS A 994 5.69 -63.18 -78.49
N ASP A 995 5.85 -64.18 -77.60
CA ASP A 995 6.98 -65.12 -77.57
C ASP A 995 8.38 -64.49 -77.34
N SER A 996 8.44 -63.24 -76.83
CA SER A 996 9.71 -62.56 -76.50
C SER A 996 10.37 -63.02 -75.19
N GLY A 997 9.60 -63.65 -74.30
CA GLY A 997 10.03 -63.94 -72.92
C GLY A 997 9.93 -62.74 -71.97
N ASP A 998 9.59 -61.54 -72.48
CA ASP A 998 9.55 -60.31 -71.68
C ASP A 998 8.40 -60.33 -70.67
N LEU A 999 7.23 -60.89 -71.03
CA LEU A 999 6.11 -60.99 -70.10
C LEU A 999 6.46 -61.91 -68.94
N GLU A 1000 7.04 -63.09 -69.20
CA GLU A 1000 7.47 -64.04 -68.17
C GLU A 1000 8.55 -63.46 -67.26
N ALA A 1001 9.52 -62.73 -67.83
CA ALA A 1001 10.55 -62.03 -67.06
C ALA A 1001 9.95 -60.94 -66.17
N LEU A 1002 9.00 -60.15 -66.70
CA LEU A 1002 8.30 -59.10 -65.96
C LEU A 1002 7.44 -59.71 -64.85
N GLU A 1003 6.66 -60.76 -65.14
CA GLU A 1003 5.89 -61.48 -64.13
C GLU A 1003 6.78 -62.01 -63.01
N LYS A 1004 7.92 -62.61 -63.35
CA LYS A 1004 8.87 -63.12 -62.35
C LYS A 1004 9.41 -62.02 -61.45
N LEU A 1005 9.84 -60.90 -62.02
CA LEU A 1005 10.35 -59.74 -61.28
C LEU A 1005 9.29 -59.16 -60.35
N ILE A 1006 8.07 -58.96 -60.83
CA ILE A 1006 6.99 -58.32 -60.05
C ILE A 1006 6.45 -59.27 -58.98
N ARG A 1007 6.30 -60.56 -59.30
CA ARG A 1007 5.82 -61.58 -58.36
C ARG A 1007 6.86 -62.01 -57.32
N SER A 1008 8.15 -61.72 -57.54
CA SER A 1008 9.19 -61.89 -56.51
C SER A 1008 8.88 -61.10 -55.24
N LYS A 1009 8.16 -59.97 -55.38
CA LYS A 1009 7.88 -58.98 -54.33
C LYS A 1009 9.15 -58.43 -53.68
N ASN A 1010 10.31 -58.63 -54.28
CA ASN A 1010 11.56 -58.05 -53.84
C ASN A 1010 11.68 -56.61 -54.34
N THR A 1011 12.51 -55.81 -53.67
CA THR A 1011 12.82 -54.46 -54.15
C THR A 1011 13.51 -54.54 -55.50
N LEU A 1012 13.01 -53.80 -56.48
CA LEU A 1012 13.53 -53.77 -57.85
C LEU A 1012 14.39 -52.53 -58.06
N CYS A 1013 15.41 -52.62 -58.90
CA CYS A 1013 16.12 -51.46 -59.43
C CYS A 1013 15.58 -51.13 -60.82
N TYR A 1014 14.82 -50.04 -60.92
CA TYR A 1014 14.34 -49.51 -62.20
C TYR A 1014 15.36 -48.53 -62.76
N ARG A 1015 15.75 -48.73 -64.03
CA ARG A 1015 16.64 -47.82 -64.77
C ARG A 1015 16.16 -47.62 -66.18
N ASP A 1016 16.26 -46.39 -66.70
CA ASP A 1016 15.74 -46.09 -68.02
C ASP A 1016 16.68 -45.25 -68.90
N ALA A 1017 16.44 -45.28 -70.22
CA ALA A 1017 17.24 -44.55 -71.20
C ALA A 1017 17.25 -43.01 -71.02
N ARG A 1018 16.33 -42.45 -70.21
CA ARG A 1018 16.28 -41.01 -69.89
C ARG A 1018 17.15 -40.65 -68.68
N GLY A 1019 17.82 -41.64 -68.09
CA GLY A 1019 18.70 -41.46 -66.94
C GLY A 1019 18.01 -41.48 -65.59
N ARG A 1020 16.74 -41.94 -65.54
CA ARG A 1020 16.06 -42.20 -64.26
C ARG A 1020 16.55 -43.52 -63.68
N LYS A 1021 16.83 -43.51 -62.39
CA LYS A 1021 17.18 -44.69 -61.59
C LYS A 1021 16.47 -44.56 -60.24
N MET A 1022 15.81 -45.62 -59.80
CA MET A 1022 15.20 -45.70 -58.47
C MET A 1022 15.21 -47.15 -57.98
N PHE A 1023 15.14 -47.33 -56.67
CA PHE A 1023 14.74 -48.61 -56.09
C PHE A 1023 13.26 -48.55 -55.79
N CYS A 1024 12.49 -49.55 -56.21
CA CYS A 1024 11.05 -49.43 -56.24
C CYS A 1024 10.33 -50.74 -56.01
N HIS A 1025 9.06 -50.63 -55.61
CA HIS A 1025 8.08 -51.71 -55.69
C HIS A 1025 7.02 -51.41 -56.74
N VAL A 1026 6.38 -52.48 -57.21
CA VAL A 1026 5.20 -52.41 -58.06
C VAL A 1026 4.11 -53.23 -57.39
N PHE A 1027 2.96 -52.59 -57.16
CA PHE A 1027 1.86 -53.19 -56.38
C PHE A 1027 0.77 -53.85 -57.22
N GLN A 1028 0.78 -53.63 -58.53
CA GLN A 1028 -0.18 -54.19 -59.47
C GLN A 1028 0.48 -54.55 -60.79
N LEU A 1029 -0.01 -55.61 -61.43
CA LEU A 1029 0.44 -56.05 -62.76
C LEU A 1029 -0.78 -56.18 -63.69
N PRO A 1030 -1.27 -55.06 -64.27
CA PRO A 1030 -2.33 -55.11 -65.27
C PRO A 1030 -1.75 -55.53 -66.62
N VAL A 1031 -2.30 -56.58 -67.22
CA VAL A 1031 -1.88 -57.11 -68.53
C VAL A 1031 -3.06 -57.03 -69.48
N ASP A 1032 -2.90 -56.23 -70.54
CA ASP A 1032 -3.87 -56.10 -71.63
C ASP A 1032 -3.40 -56.94 -72.83
N ASP A 1033 -4.29 -57.73 -73.42
CA ASP A 1033 -4.01 -58.49 -74.64
C ASP A 1033 -4.10 -57.61 -75.88
N GLU A 1034 -3.10 -57.69 -76.74
CA GLU A 1034 -2.98 -56.92 -77.98
C GLU A 1034 -2.69 -57.85 -79.16
N VAL A 1035 -2.98 -57.43 -80.39
CA VAL A 1035 -2.75 -58.26 -81.60
C VAL A 1035 -1.27 -58.65 -81.75
N TYR A 1036 -0.35 -57.83 -81.24
CA TYR A 1036 1.11 -58.02 -81.33
C TYR A 1036 1.74 -58.69 -80.09
N GLY A 1037 0.96 -58.97 -79.05
CA GLY A 1037 1.45 -59.48 -77.77
C GLY A 1037 0.66 -58.89 -76.60
N ASN A 1038 1.32 -58.20 -75.68
CA ASN A 1038 0.69 -57.62 -74.51
C ASN A 1038 1.12 -56.18 -74.27
N THR A 1039 0.24 -55.41 -73.64
CA THR A 1039 0.57 -54.11 -73.08
C THR A 1039 0.48 -54.19 -71.57
N VAL A 1040 1.49 -53.66 -70.88
CA VAL A 1040 1.52 -53.63 -69.41
C VAL A 1040 1.82 -52.22 -68.93
N SER A 1041 0.91 -51.64 -68.15
CA SER A 1041 1.08 -50.31 -67.56
C SER A 1041 1.42 -50.43 -66.08
N LEU A 1042 2.69 -50.23 -65.74
CA LEU A 1042 3.17 -50.33 -64.35
C LEU A 1042 3.45 -48.95 -63.77
N THR A 1043 3.23 -48.82 -62.46
CA THR A 1043 3.73 -47.71 -61.67
C THR A 1043 4.76 -48.26 -60.69
N PHE A 1044 5.99 -47.77 -60.84
CA PHE A 1044 7.12 -48.05 -59.95
C PHE A 1044 7.12 -46.97 -58.87
N GLU A 1045 6.91 -47.37 -57.62
CA GLU A 1045 6.93 -46.47 -56.46
C GLU A 1045 8.28 -46.60 -55.75
N GLU A 1046 8.98 -45.48 -55.61
CA GLU A 1046 10.31 -45.45 -55.00
C GLU A 1046 10.25 -45.83 -53.51
N VAL A 1047 11.21 -46.64 -53.08
CA VAL A 1047 11.36 -47.08 -51.70
C VAL A 1047 12.79 -46.87 -51.23
N SER A 1048 12.96 -46.69 -49.93
CA SER A 1048 14.30 -46.64 -49.32
C SER A 1048 15.01 -47.98 -49.50
N TYR A 1049 16.23 -47.94 -50.02
CA TYR A 1049 17.08 -49.12 -50.19
C TYR A 1049 18.54 -48.77 -49.94
N THR A 1050 19.25 -49.63 -49.22
CA THR A 1050 20.69 -49.48 -48.96
C THR A 1050 21.46 -50.24 -50.03
N GLU A 1051 22.26 -49.53 -50.84
CA GLU A 1051 23.00 -50.10 -51.98
C GLU A 1051 24.23 -50.93 -51.58
N GLU A 1052 24.59 -50.97 -50.30
CA GLU A 1052 25.75 -51.74 -49.80
C GLU A 1052 25.47 -53.24 -49.89
N VAL A 1053 26.31 -53.95 -50.64
CA VAL A 1053 26.33 -55.41 -50.75
C VAL A 1053 27.49 -56.02 -49.97
#